data_AF-A0A7K2WX47-F1
#
_entry.id   AF-A0A7K2WX47-F1
#
_cell.length_a   1.000
_cell.length_b   1.000
_cell.length_c   1.000
_cell.angle_alpha   90.00
_cell.angle_beta   90.00
_cell.angle_gamma   90.00
#
_symmetry.space_group_name_H-M   'P 1'
#
loop_
_entity.id
_entity.type
_entity.pdbx_description
1 polymer ?
#
loop_
_entity_poly.entity_id
_entity_poly.type
_entity_poly.pdbx_seq_one_letter_code
_entity_poly.pdbx_strand_id
1 'polypeptide(L)'
;AAPTGRIAVVAASVRVPGAASVEEFWQNLVRGIHSVSRTPEDRWSPAWFAGADLDVVDAARWGGFIEGIDHFDAEYFGISEQDAAWMDPQQRLCLELAQELLDRAGYSRKEVAGEQVGVFLGVGANDYVRRNCIGGPPTTPQLLVSALPNMVATQISHVFDFRGPSLAVDTACSSSLVAVHQAAQSLLAGECDYAVAGGCELLLDPFVYLGLGRAGVLSQDGHSRVFDRAATGTVPGEGLGMVLLKTEERALRDGDQILATLLASAVNNDGRTLGLTAPSHEAQTDLLRTAMGAAGVDSSTIGYLEVNGSASRFGDPIEIHAAAEVYRSLGSDTQHCAVGSVKSNLGALLHAGGIASLVKTVLAVRHGYLPATLHCEEPHPRLGFERTPFRPVTSGRPWQSAPGLPRRAAVSSFGFGGTNCHVVLEQAPDGHRPRRTPLALTGFERRRRWITAGAGSPGSDLPPSTAPHPGGSRPARTATAEETNDMTPGDDVRDAVAGYLDELVRELLGTPVAPDPGGFLDLGLTSADLMTLNDRIEADLGRPLVPTVFFRHPDVGRLAAHLCAEFPEETARLARPARQPAGEPGDAAIAVIGMAGRFPGARDTAELWQRLLSGADLVTDVPPDRWDHRAVYDPRGGDGRTDCPRGGFLADADRFDAALFVMSPDEAEATDPQSRLLLEVLWETAEDGAVAGRLQGSDTGVFVGRSFRDYEEEMIRRDRPVGPYEPIGTAVSMSANRPSHFFDLTGPSLTVDTACSGSLYAVHLAVAALRRGECEMAYAAGTNLILTPRHYTQLSAIGALSPSGACHAFDERADGYVPAEAVAAVLLKPLAAALRDGDPVHAVIRGTAANHGGRAGAVTAPNPERQSELLEAAWADAGVAPDTVGYLEAHGTGTKLGDPVEVDGLVAAFGRHTSRTGFCAIGTAKAHLGHTEAAAGLTGLIKAALTVRHGVIPAMPGYGRANPYCAFDGGPLRVNDTTERWEPASGLPRRAGVSSFGFGGACAHVVVEQPPASPPRTQSSEGPLVFPYSATDSGQLLRVIARQRAFLADSDVPLGSLAATLQQGRIALDTRAAVVASDRRALLRGLDELLAAGLTDDTLRLVGADPSAEAARTARRWTEGGTVDWSSRPEASAPRLAAPTYPFARDRYWLSAPATAVDGPEEPHSLPAAPPGAPLPA
;
A
#
# COMPACT_ATOMS: atom_id res chain seq x y z
N ALA A 1 13.54 19.52 25.37
CA ALA A 1 13.42 20.07 24.00
C ALA A 1 12.61 19.08 23.20
N ALA A 2 11.64 19.51 22.39
CA ALA A 2 11.01 18.58 21.45
C ALA A 2 12.12 17.98 20.56
N PRO A 3 12.12 16.67 20.27
CA PRO A 3 13.09 16.09 19.36
C PRO A 3 13.01 16.86 18.04
N THR A 4 14.14 17.45 17.62
CA THR A 4 14.26 17.98 16.27
C THR A 4 14.06 16.77 15.36
N GLY A 5 13.04 16.75 14.48
CA GLY A 5 12.66 15.59 13.66
C GLY A 5 13.69 15.14 12.60
N ARG A 6 14.98 15.30 12.90
CA ARG A 6 16.16 15.16 12.05
C ARG A 6 16.78 13.78 12.25
N ILE A 7 17.04 13.09 11.14
CA ILE A 7 17.61 11.74 11.12
C ILE A 7 18.99 11.79 10.50
N ALA A 8 20.01 11.34 11.22
CA ALA A 8 21.37 11.22 10.70
C ALA A 8 21.52 9.94 9.86
N VAL A 9 22.09 10.08 8.67
CA VAL A 9 22.62 8.97 7.89
C VAL A 9 24.03 8.69 8.41
N VAL A 10 24.21 7.62 9.18
CA VAL A 10 25.47 7.29 9.86
C VAL A 10 26.44 6.55 8.94
N ALA A 11 25.90 5.62 8.16
CA ALA A 11 26.66 4.83 7.19
C ALA A 11 25.81 4.51 5.96
N ALA A 12 26.47 4.14 4.87
CA ALA A 12 25.86 3.65 3.65
C ALA A 12 26.71 2.52 3.06
N SER A 13 26.06 1.52 2.47
CA SER A 13 26.69 0.44 1.70
C SER A 13 25.85 0.15 0.46
N VAL A 14 26.52 -0.19 -0.66
CA VAL A 14 25.85 -0.49 -1.93
C VAL A 14 26.60 -1.57 -2.71
N ARG A 15 25.86 -2.35 -3.50
CA ARG A 15 26.37 -3.15 -4.62
C ARG A 15 25.49 -2.87 -5.83
N VAL A 16 26.07 -2.25 -6.84
CA VAL A 16 25.38 -1.79 -8.04
C VAL A 16 26.21 -2.13 -9.28
N PRO A 17 25.65 -2.06 -10.49
CA PRO A 17 26.36 -2.45 -11.70
C PRO A 17 27.71 -1.72 -11.82
N GLY A 18 28.79 -2.49 -12.00
CA GLY A 18 30.16 -1.99 -12.09
C GLY A 18 30.78 -1.48 -10.78
N ALA A 19 30.12 -1.62 -9.62
CA ALA A 19 30.67 -1.22 -8.32
C ALA A 19 30.24 -2.16 -7.18
N ALA A 20 31.22 -2.78 -6.52
CA ALA A 20 31.01 -3.68 -5.39
C ALA A 20 31.06 -2.97 -4.02
N SER A 21 31.31 -1.66 -4.00
CA SER A 21 31.39 -0.83 -2.78
C SER A 21 30.91 0.61 -3.03
N VAL A 22 30.65 1.34 -1.94
CA VAL A 22 30.26 2.76 -2.02
C VAL A 22 31.37 3.66 -2.59
N GLU A 23 32.64 3.33 -2.36
CA GLU A 23 33.77 4.06 -2.91
C GLU A 23 33.88 3.88 -4.42
N GLU A 24 33.75 2.66 -4.92
CA GLU A 24 33.73 2.37 -6.36
C GLU A 24 32.51 3.03 -7.03
N PHE A 25 31.35 2.94 -6.39
CA PHE A 25 30.14 3.60 -6.89
C PHE A 25 30.36 5.12 -7.03
N TRP A 26 30.90 5.76 -5.99
CA TRP A 26 31.23 7.18 -6.04
C TRP A 26 32.25 7.51 -7.14
N GLN A 27 33.32 6.72 -7.27
CA GLN A 27 34.33 6.92 -8.31
C GLN A 27 33.76 6.78 -9.72
N ASN A 28 32.88 5.80 -9.94
CA ASN A 28 32.18 5.59 -11.20
C ASN A 28 31.30 6.78 -11.56
N LEU A 29 30.54 7.30 -10.59
CA LEU A 29 29.73 8.51 -10.77
C LEU A 29 30.58 9.74 -11.13
N VAL A 30 31.69 9.96 -10.41
CA VAL A 30 32.60 11.09 -10.67
C VAL A 30 33.25 11.01 -12.04
N ARG A 31 33.62 9.80 -12.48
CA ARG A 31 34.23 9.54 -13.80
C ARG A 31 33.21 9.48 -14.95
N GLY A 32 31.91 9.53 -14.65
CA GLY A 32 30.86 9.42 -15.65
C GLY A 32 30.79 8.04 -16.32
N ILE A 33 30.98 6.97 -15.54
CA ILE A 33 30.90 5.59 -16.03
C ILE A 33 29.43 5.22 -16.26
N HIS A 34 29.16 4.68 -17.45
CA HIS A 34 27.93 4.00 -17.81
C HIS A 34 28.10 2.49 -17.53
N SER A 35 27.35 1.97 -16.56
CA SER A 35 27.49 0.60 -16.06
C SER A 35 26.50 -0.40 -16.67
N VAL A 36 25.56 0.06 -17.51
CA VAL A 36 24.72 -0.85 -18.30
C VAL A 36 25.60 -1.62 -19.27
N SER A 37 25.39 -2.92 -19.31
CA SER A 37 26.15 -3.86 -20.13
C SER A 37 25.21 -4.77 -20.93
N ARG A 38 25.80 -5.64 -21.75
CA ARG A 38 25.01 -6.70 -22.40
C ARG A 38 24.58 -7.72 -21.36
N THR A 39 23.38 -8.25 -21.52
CA THR A 39 22.86 -9.35 -20.70
C THR A 39 23.84 -10.53 -20.74
N PRO A 40 24.30 -11.02 -19.56
CA PRO A 40 25.18 -12.18 -19.50
C PRO A 40 24.55 -13.39 -20.20
N GLU A 41 25.35 -14.15 -20.96
CA GLU A 41 24.86 -15.31 -21.73
C GLU A 41 24.21 -16.37 -20.84
N ASP A 42 24.64 -16.41 -19.58
CA ASP A 42 24.23 -17.35 -18.56
C ASP A 42 23.07 -16.84 -17.68
N ARG A 43 22.54 -15.65 -17.99
CA ARG A 43 21.50 -15.01 -17.18
C ARG A 43 20.15 -15.70 -17.31
N TRP A 44 19.68 -15.97 -18.52
CA TRP A 44 18.44 -16.70 -18.77
C TRP A 44 18.45 -17.29 -20.19
N SER A 45 17.66 -18.35 -20.39
CA SER A 45 17.53 -18.97 -21.72
C SER A 45 16.82 -18.03 -22.71
N PRO A 46 17.28 -17.89 -23.97
CA PRO A 46 16.54 -17.18 -25.01
C PRO A 46 15.14 -17.75 -25.26
N ALA A 47 14.88 -19.01 -24.89
CA ALA A 47 13.57 -19.65 -25.03
C ALA A 47 12.46 -18.93 -24.24
N TRP A 48 12.79 -18.19 -23.17
CA TRP A 48 11.83 -17.38 -22.42
C TRP A 48 11.19 -16.27 -23.25
N PHE A 49 11.81 -15.87 -24.36
CA PHE A 49 11.29 -14.87 -25.28
C PHE A 49 10.52 -15.49 -26.46
N ALA A 50 10.21 -16.79 -26.42
CA ALA A 50 9.39 -17.42 -27.44
C ALA A 50 8.02 -16.72 -27.51
N GLY A 51 7.72 -16.10 -28.65
CA GLY A 51 6.47 -15.34 -28.84
C GLY A 51 6.47 -13.91 -28.26
N ALA A 52 7.60 -13.42 -27.74
CA ALA A 52 7.75 -12.01 -27.37
C ALA A 52 8.01 -11.13 -28.61
N ASP A 53 7.58 -9.87 -28.55
CA ASP A 53 7.85 -8.90 -29.62
C ASP A 53 9.35 -8.64 -29.77
N LEU A 54 9.82 -8.43 -31.01
CA LEU A 54 11.25 -8.22 -31.30
C LEU A 54 11.85 -7.06 -30.51
N ASP A 55 11.09 -5.98 -30.32
CA ASP A 55 11.52 -4.81 -29.54
C ASP A 55 11.77 -5.16 -28.06
N VAL A 56 11.05 -6.14 -27.52
CA VAL A 56 11.29 -6.63 -26.15
C VAL A 56 12.55 -7.49 -26.10
N VAL A 57 12.74 -8.35 -27.09
CA VAL A 57 13.95 -9.18 -27.22
C VAL A 57 15.20 -8.31 -27.38
N ASP A 58 15.10 -7.24 -28.17
CA ASP A 58 16.20 -6.32 -28.42
C ASP A 58 16.52 -5.46 -27.19
N ALA A 59 15.51 -4.96 -26.48
CA ALA A 59 15.70 -4.29 -25.20
C ALA A 59 16.33 -5.22 -24.14
N ALA A 60 15.92 -6.49 -24.09
CA ALA A 60 16.44 -7.49 -23.15
C ALA A 60 17.90 -7.90 -23.39
N ARG A 61 18.55 -7.37 -24.43
CA ARG A 61 20.00 -7.50 -24.64
C ARG A 61 20.82 -6.63 -23.70
N TRP A 62 20.19 -5.66 -23.04
CA TRP A 62 20.85 -4.66 -22.21
C TRP A 62 20.29 -4.68 -20.78
N GLY A 63 21.16 -4.50 -19.80
CA GLY A 63 20.77 -4.39 -18.41
C GLY A 63 21.91 -3.89 -17.54
N GLY A 64 21.57 -3.32 -16.38
CA GLY A 64 22.53 -3.10 -15.32
C GLY A 64 22.66 -4.34 -14.46
N PHE A 65 23.74 -5.11 -14.59
CA PHE A 65 23.94 -6.36 -13.84
C PHE A 65 25.04 -6.25 -12.80
N ILE A 66 24.86 -6.90 -11.64
CA ILE A 66 25.91 -7.05 -10.63
C ILE A 66 26.57 -8.42 -10.74
N GLU A 67 27.86 -8.49 -10.42
CA GLU A 67 28.64 -9.73 -10.52
C GLU A 67 28.58 -10.54 -9.21
N GLY A 68 28.87 -11.84 -9.29
CA GLY A 68 29.04 -12.70 -8.11
C GLY A 68 27.76 -12.95 -7.30
N ILE A 69 26.58 -12.85 -7.90
CA ILE A 69 25.30 -13.14 -7.23
C ILE A 69 25.16 -14.58 -6.75
N ASP A 70 25.96 -15.48 -7.32
CA ASP A 70 26.04 -16.88 -6.92
C ASP A 70 27.08 -17.13 -5.82
N HIS A 71 27.79 -16.11 -5.33
CA HIS A 71 28.84 -16.24 -4.31
C HIS A 71 28.37 -15.74 -2.93
N PHE A 72 28.68 -16.50 -1.88
CA PHE A 72 28.32 -16.14 -0.50
C PHE A 72 29.21 -16.86 0.54
N ASP A 73 29.53 -16.18 1.63
CA ASP A 73 30.25 -16.75 2.78
C ASP A 73 29.26 -17.26 3.84
N ALA A 74 28.74 -18.46 3.62
CA ALA A 74 27.74 -19.08 4.50
C ALA A 74 28.29 -19.37 5.92
N GLU A 75 29.57 -19.74 6.03
CA GLU A 75 30.20 -20.11 7.30
C GLU A 75 30.29 -18.90 8.24
N TYR A 76 30.64 -17.73 7.73
CA TYR A 76 30.66 -16.48 8.49
C TYR A 76 29.31 -16.18 9.18
N PHE A 77 28.21 -16.45 8.48
CA PHE A 77 26.86 -16.20 9.00
C PHE A 77 26.28 -17.38 9.80
N GLY A 78 27.02 -18.49 9.94
CA GLY A 78 26.53 -19.69 10.63
C GLY A 78 25.43 -20.42 9.86
N ILE A 79 25.43 -20.32 8.54
CA ILE A 79 24.45 -20.92 7.64
C ILE A 79 25.10 -22.14 6.97
N SER A 80 24.37 -23.26 6.91
CA SER A 80 24.91 -24.46 6.25
C SER A 80 25.08 -24.25 4.74
N GLU A 81 26.03 -24.94 4.11
CA GLU A 81 26.21 -24.83 2.65
C GLU A 81 24.95 -25.23 1.88
N GLN A 82 24.19 -26.19 2.40
CA GLN A 82 22.94 -26.64 1.83
C GLN A 82 21.86 -25.55 1.89
N ASP A 83 21.64 -24.95 3.07
CA ASP A 83 20.65 -23.88 3.22
C ASP A 83 21.03 -22.66 2.36
N ALA A 84 22.32 -22.30 2.36
CA ALA A 84 22.83 -21.19 1.57
C ALA A 84 22.63 -21.38 0.05
N ALA A 85 22.62 -22.61 -0.46
CA ALA A 85 22.33 -22.87 -1.86
C ALA A 85 20.85 -22.59 -2.23
N TRP A 86 19.93 -22.85 -1.29
CA TRP A 86 18.50 -22.60 -1.47
C TRP A 86 18.10 -21.16 -1.21
N MET A 87 18.82 -20.45 -0.36
CA MET A 87 18.58 -19.03 -0.07
C MET A 87 18.61 -18.18 -1.34
N ASP A 88 17.57 -17.36 -1.49
CA ASP A 88 17.53 -16.27 -2.47
C ASP A 88 18.85 -15.47 -2.39
N PRO A 89 19.56 -15.28 -3.52
CA PRO A 89 20.71 -14.38 -3.60
C PRO A 89 20.47 -13.00 -2.96
N GLN A 90 19.26 -12.45 -3.02
CA GLN A 90 18.89 -11.19 -2.36
C GLN A 90 19.13 -11.25 -0.85
N GLN A 91 18.72 -12.33 -0.18
CA GLN A 91 18.96 -12.51 1.27
C GLN A 91 20.45 -12.58 1.58
N ARG A 92 21.20 -13.36 0.79
CA ARG A 92 22.65 -13.58 0.97
C ARG A 92 23.43 -12.28 0.82
N LEU A 93 23.17 -11.54 -0.25
CA LEU A 93 23.85 -10.29 -0.54
C LEU A 93 23.47 -9.21 0.50
N CYS A 94 22.22 -9.16 0.94
CA CYS A 94 21.77 -8.25 2.00
C CYS A 94 22.43 -8.54 3.36
N LEU A 95 22.70 -9.80 3.71
CA LEU A 95 23.45 -10.15 4.93
C LEU A 95 24.89 -9.62 4.89
N GLU A 96 25.59 -9.81 3.77
CA GLU A 96 26.93 -9.24 3.58
C GLU A 96 26.90 -7.71 3.60
N LEU A 97 25.90 -7.10 2.97
CA LEU A 97 25.76 -5.65 2.90
C LEU A 97 25.43 -5.03 4.26
N ALA A 98 24.66 -5.73 5.11
CA ALA A 98 24.38 -5.32 6.48
C ALA A 98 25.63 -5.40 7.38
N GLN A 99 26.47 -6.44 7.22
CA GLN A 99 27.76 -6.50 7.92
C GLN A 99 28.68 -5.35 7.49
N GLU A 100 28.80 -5.10 6.19
CA GLU A 100 29.57 -3.98 5.66
C GLU A 100 29.06 -2.64 6.20
N LEU A 101 27.73 -2.47 6.30
CA LEU A 101 27.11 -1.27 6.85
C LEU A 101 27.52 -1.02 8.31
N LEU A 102 27.53 -2.07 9.15
CA LEU A 102 27.98 -1.97 10.54
C LEU A 102 29.48 -1.63 10.63
N ASP A 103 30.31 -2.29 9.81
CA ASP A 103 31.75 -2.01 9.76
C ASP A 103 31.99 -0.53 9.41
N ARG A 104 31.28 -0.01 8.41
CA ARG A 104 31.35 1.40 7.99
C ARG A 104 30.84 2.37 9.06
N ALA A 105 29.80 1.99 9.79
CA ALA A 105 29.26 2.77 10.89
C ALA A 105 30.19 2.76 12.12
N GLY A 106 31.16 1.85 12.18
CA GLY A 106 32.05 1.70 13.33
C GLY A 106 31.43 0.87 14.47
N TYR A 107 30.41 0.06 14.19
CA TYR A 107 29.74 -0.78 15.17
C TYR A 107 30.13 -2.24 14.96
N SER A 108 30.50 -2.94 16.04
CA SER A 108 30.71 -4.38 15.96
C SER A 108 29.38 -5.13 16.11
N ARG A 109 29.25 -6.30 15.49
CA ARG A 109 28.05 -7.16 15.67
C ARG A 109 27.73 -7.43 17.14
N LYS A 110 28.75 -7.55 18.00
CA LYS A 110 28.57 -7.76 19.45
C LYS A 110 27.95 -6.54 20.15
N GLU A 111 28.25 -5.34 19.68
CA GLU A 111 27.76 -4.09 20.29
C GLU A 111 26.27 -3.85 20.03
N VAL A 112 25.79 -4.21 18.83
CA VAL A 112 24.40 -3.99 18.41
C VAL A 112 23.50 -5.22 18.60
N ALA A 113 24.08 -6.38 18.95
CA ALA A 113 23.32 -7.60 19.21
C ALA A 113 22.44 -7.42 20.45
N GLY A 114 21.14 -7.62 20.27
CA GLY A 114 20.13 -7.51 21.29
C GLY A 114 19.57 -6.09 21.48
N GLU A 115 19.99 -5.14 20.68
CA GLU A 115 19.50 -3.77 20.69
C GLU A 115 18.20 -3.62 19.88
N GLN A 116 17.46 -2.54 20.14
CA GLN A 116 16.27 -2.14 19.39
C GLN A 116 16.67 -1.53 18.02
N VAL A 117 17.29 -2.34 17.17
CA VAL A 117 17.57 -2.00 15.77
C VAL A 117 16.39 -2.44 14.91
N GLY A 118 15.80 -1.53 14.14
CA GLY A 118 14.78 -1.86 13.15
C GLY A 118 15.37 -2.16 11.77
N VAL A 119 14.67 -2.95 10.95
CA VAL A 119 15.07 -3.35 9.59
C VAL A 119 13.93 -3.12 8.61
N PHE A 120 14.14 -2.22 7.64
CA PHE A 120 13.12 -1.79 6.68
C PHE A 120 13.67 -1.92 5.27
N LEU A 121 13.16 -2.86 4.48
CA LEU A 121 13.70 -3.12 3.14
C LEU A 121 12.62 -3.07 2.06
N GLY A 122 12.87 -2.30 1.01
CA GLY A 122 12.15 -2.40 -0.25
C GLY A 122 12.61 -3.64 -1.01
N VAL A 123 11.72 -4.61 -1.20
CA VAL A 123 12.09 -5.93 -1.75
C VAL A 123 11.07 -6.35 -2.79
N GLY A 124 11.56 -6.71 -3.98
CA GLY A 124 10.75 -7.29 -5.04
C GLY A 124 10.48 -8.78 -4.83
N ALA A 125 9.59 -9.31 -5.65
CA ALA A 125 9.35 -10.73 -5.79
C ALA A 125 10.64 -11.51 -6.10
N ASN A 126 10.78 -12.71 -5.51
CA ASN A 126 11.88 -13.61 -5.81
C ASN A 126 11.57 -14.49 -7.04
N ASP A 127 12.57 -14.59 -7.92
CA ASP A 127 12.57 -15.33 -9.19
C ASP A 127 13.53 -16.54 -9.18
N TYR A 128 14.31 -16.72 -8.12
CA TYR A 128 15.36 -17.72 -7.98
C TYR A 128 14.82 -19.16 -7.99
N VAL A 129 13.77 -19.42 -7.22
CA VAL A 129 13.12 -20.74 -7.19
C VAL A 129 12.37 -20.97 -8.49
N ARG A 130 11.68 -19.95 -9.01
CA ARG A 130 10.99 -20.00 -10.31
C ARG A 130 11.95 -20.42 -11.41
N ARG A 131 13.07 -19.72 -11.56
CA ARG A 131 14.13 -19.99 -12.54
C ARG A 131 14.64 -21.43 -12.49
N ASN A 132 14.94 -21.94 -11.30
CA ASN A 132 15.66 -23.21 -11.16
C ASN A 132 14.74 -24.43 -11.04
N CYS A 133 13.42 -24.25 -10.99
CA CYS A 133 12.49 -25.32 -10.61
C CYS A 133 11.23 -25.39 -11.51
N ILE A 134 11.32 -24.93 -12.76
CA ILE A 134 10.25 -24.93 -13.77
C ILE A 134 9.73 -26.37 -14.07
N GLY A 135 10.55 -27.41 -13.83
CA GLY A 135 10.15 -28.82 -13.91
C GLY A 135 9.68 -29.46 -12.60
N GLY A 136 9.50 -28.66 -11.55
CA GLY A 136 9.19 -29.09 -10.17
C GLY A 136 10.43 -29.19 -9.29
N PRO A 137 10.54 -28.44 -8.18
CA PRO A 137 11.61 -28.65 -7.21
C PRO A 137 11.40 -29.94 -6.41
N PRO A 138 12.46 -30.58 -5.88
CA PRO A 138 12.30 -31.35 -4.66
C PRO A 138 11.74 -30.41 -3.58
N THR A 139 10.71 -30.83 -2.88
CA THR A 139 10.22 -30.18 -1.65
C THR A 139 11.28 -30.32 -0.56
N THR A 140 12.20 -29.38 -0.50
CA THR A 140 13.11 -29.27 0.63
C THR A 140 12.41 -28.44 1.71
N PRO A 141 12.52 -28.83 3.01
CA PRO A 141 12.03 -28.03 4.13
C PRO A 141 12.48 -26.56 4.07
N GLN A 142 13.64 -26.31 3.48
CA GLN A 142 14.26 -24.99 3.40
C GLN A 142 13.54 -24.01 2.47
N LEU A 143 12.68 -24.48 1.55
CA LEU A 143 12.23 -23.66 0.42
C LEU A 143 11.45 -22.42 0.84
N LEU A 144 10.58 -22.54 1.84
CA LEU A 144 9.73 -21.43 2.30
C LEU A 144 10.57 -20.29 2.90
N VAL A 145 11.42 -20.62 3.88
CA VAL A 145 12.32 -19.66 4.57
C VAL A 145 13.40 -19.10 3.65
N SER A 146 13.68 -19.78 2.54
CA SER A 146 14.71 -19.38 1.59
C SER A 146 14.20 -18.50 0.46
N ALA A 147 12.87 -18.41 0.25
CA ALA A 147 12.31 -17.80 -0.94
C ALA A 147 11.37 -16.60 -0.70
N LEU A 148 10.73 -16.51 0.46
CA LEU A 148 9.76 -15.43 0.71
C LEU A 148 10.43 -14.05 0.87
N PRO A 149 9.85 -12.96 0.34
CA PRO A 149 10.43 -11.61 0.41
C PRO A 149 10.69 -11.10 1.83
N ASN A 150 9.78 -11.36 2.79
CA ASN A 150 9.97 -10.98 4.21
C ASN A 150 11.26 -11.53 4.83
N MET A 151 11.81 -12.62 4.26
CA MET A 151 13.01 -13.27 4.79
C MET A 151 14.27 -12.42 4.58
N VAL A 152 14.29 -11.48 3.64
CA VAL A 152 15.43 -10.57 3.46
C VAL A 152 15.63 -9.68 4.70
N ALA A 153 14.55 -9.10 5.24
CA ALA A 153 14.61 -8.31 6.47
C ALA A 153 14.80 -9.21 7.71
N THR A 154 14.04 -10.31 7.76
CA THR A 154 14.05 -11.25 8.88
C THR A 154 15.43 -11.86 9.13
N GLN A 155 16.14 -12.30 8.07
CA GLN A 155 17.45 -12.93 8.22
C GLN A 155 18.48 -11.96 8.80
N ILE A 156 18.42 -10.68 8.43
CA ILE A 156 19.24 -9.64 9.07
C ILE A 156 18.90 -9.56 10.56
N SER A 157 17.62 -9.45 10.90
CA SER A 157 17.20 -9.36 12.30
C SER A 157 17.62 -10.58 13.13
N HIS A 158 17.50 -11.78 12.56
CA HIS A 158 17.90 -13.02 13.21
C HIS A 158 19.41 -13.16 13.38
N VAL A 159 20.18 -12.96 12.30
CA VAL A 159 21.64 -13.11 12.29
C VAL A 159 22.28 -12.08 13.22
N PHE A 160 21.86 -10.82 13.17
CA PHE A 160 22.46 -9.75 13.96
C PHE A 160 21.84 -9.57 15.36
N ASP A 161 20.82 -10.37 15.71
CA ASP A 161 20.02 -10.25 16.95
C ASP A 161 19.40 -8.85 17.10
N PHE A 162 18.82 -8.32 16.01
CA PHE A 162 18.08 -7.06 16.04
C PHE A 162 16.63 -7.30 16.46
N ARG A 163 16.12 -6.41 17.31
CA ARG A 163 14.85 -6.63 18.04
C ARG A 163 13.79 -5.56 17.79
N GLY A 164 14.10 -4.52 17.02
CA GLY A 164 13.12 -3.51 16.60
C GLY A 164 12.17 -4.02 15.51
N PRO A 165 11.34 -3.12 14.93
CA PRO A 165 10.47 -3.42 13.79
C PRO A 165 11.25 -4.03 12.61
N SER A 166 10.67 -5.00 11.91
CA SER A 166 11.34 -5.71 10.82
C SER A 166 10.34 -6.07 9.72
N LEU A 167 10.45 -5.44 8.55
CA LEU A 167 9.49 -5.64 7.45
C LEU A 167 10.10 -5.51 6.06
N ALA A 168 9.49 -6.22 5.10
CA ALA A 168 9.65 -5.99 3.67
C ALA A 168 8.46 -5.16 3.15
N VAL A 169 8.74 -4.18 2.29
CA VAL A 169 7.73 -3.32 1.65
C VAL A 169 7.83 -3.39 0.13
N ASP A 170 6.69 -3.41 -0.55
CA ASP A 170 6.60 -3.30 -2.00
C ASP A 170 5.66 -2.15 -2.42
N THR A 171 6.27 -1.12 -2.99
CA THR A 171 5.63 0.01 -3.68
C THR A 171 6.26 0.20 -5.07
N ALA A 172 6.72 -0.90 -5.69
CA ALA A 172 7.49 -0.92 -6.93
C ALA A 172 8.74 -0.02 -6.84
N CYS A 173 8.95 0.88 -7.80
CA CYS A 173 10.16 1.71 -7.89
C CYS A 173 10.41 2.64 -6.68
N SER A 174 9.39 2.93 -5.86
CA SER A 174 9.56 3.76 -4.66
C SER A 174 9.90 2.96 -3.39
N SER A 175 9.92 1.62 -3.45
CA SER A 175 9.98 0.72 -2.29
C SER A 175 11.10 1.06 -1.30
N SER A 176 12.33 1.19 -1.78
CA SER A 176 13.47 1.47 -0.88
C SER A 176 13.45 2.87 -0.27
N LEU A 177 12.85 3.87 -0.92
CA LEU A 177 12.72 5.20 -0.34
C LEU A 177 11.55 5.27 0.65
N VAL A 178 10.46 4.55 0.37
CA VAL A 178 9.36 4.31 1.34
C VAL A 178 9.90 3.56 2.57
N ALA A 179 10.78 2.58 2.40
CA ALA A 179 11.44 1.88 3.52
C ALA A 179 12.29 2.84 4.39
N VAL A 180 13.02 3.78 3.77
CA VAL A 180 13.74 4.85 4.48
C VAL A 180 12.77 5.77 5.22
N HIS A 181 11.63 6.12 4.63
CA HIS A 181 10.59 6.89 5.31
C HIS A 181 10.06 6.13 6.54
N GLN A 182 9.68 4.86 6.41
CA GLN A 182 9.18 4.05 7.55
C GLN A 182 10.23 3.93 8.66
N ALA A 183 11.51 3.74 8.30
CA ALA A 183 12.62 3.71 9.26
C ALA A 183 12.77 5.04 10.01
N ALA A 184 12.68 6.17 9.29
CA ALA A 184 12.74 7.50 9.89
C ALA A 184 11.56 7.72 10.85
N GLN A 185 10.33 7.35 10.46
CA GLN A 185 9.17 7.49 11.33
C GLN A 185 9.27 6.62 12.59
N SER A 186 9.77 5.39 12.46
CA SER A 186 9.96 4.47 13.60
C SER A 186 10.99 5.00 14.61
N LEU A 187 12.08 5.60 14.12
CA LEU A 187 13.08 6.27 14.96
C LEU A 187 12.49 7.49 15.69
N LEU A 188 11.68 8.29 15.01
CA LEU A 188 11.04 9.48 15.60
C LEU A 188 9.95 9.11 16.62
N ALA A 189 9.26 7.99 16.40
CA ALA A 189 8.29 7.43 17.32
C ALA A 189 8.93 6.73 18.53
N GLY A 190 10.23 6.43 18.48
CA GLY A 190 10.94 5.71 19.54
C GLY A 190 10.68 4.20 19.55
N GLU A 191 10.19 3.64 18.44
CA GLU A 191 10.00 2.18 18.28
C GLU A 191 11.34 1.45 18.14
N CYS A 192 12.35 2.16 17.64
CA CYS A 192 13.72 1.69 17.55
C CYS A 192 14.72 2.82 17.82
N ASP A 193 15.94 2.42 18.14
CA ASP A 193 17.07 3.30 18.44
C ASP A 193 18.03 3.49 17.26
N TYR A 194 18.00 2.52 16.36
CA TYR A 194 18.77 2.43 15.13
C TYR A 194 17.84 1.85 14.07
N ALA A 195 18.04 2.21 12.80
CA ALA A 195 17.33 1.56 11.71
C ALA A 195 18.26 1.27 10.55
N VAL A 196 18.25 0.01 10.09
CA VAL A 196 18.79 -0.38 8.79
C VAL A 196 17.66 -0.18 7.78
N ALA A 197 17.88 0.69 6.80
CA ALA A 197 16.89 0.97 5.76
C ALA A 197 17.52 0.83 4.37
N GLY A 198 16.79 0.26 3.41
CA GLY A 198 17.34 0.06 2.08
C GLY A 198 16.41 -0.67 1.12
N GLY A 199 17.01 -1.34 0.14
CA GLY A 199 16.28 -2.26 -0.74
C GLY A 199 17.19 -3.01 -1.70
N CYS A 200 16.62 -4.03 -2.33
CA CYS A 200 17.31 -4.91 -3.26
C CYS A 200 16.39 -5.30 -4.42
N GLU A 201 17.01 -5.53 -5.57
CA GLU A 201 16.40 -6.10 -6.77
C GLU A 201 17.44 -6.95 -7.49
N LEU A 202 17.07 -8.15 -7.95
CA LEU A 202 17.89 -8.98 -8.83
C LEU A 202 17.08 -9.50 -10.01
N LEU A 203 17.58 -9.31 -11.22
CA LEU A 203 16.90 -9.72 -12.44
C LEU A 203 17.23 -11.18 -12.76
N LEU A 204 16.65 -12.16 -12.08
CA LEU A 204 17.06 -13.56 -12.22
C LEU A 204 16.45 -14.26 -13.43
N ASP A 205 15.39 -13.70 -14.00
CA ASP A 205 14.75 -14.12 -15.25
C ASP A 205 14.19 -12.89 -16.01
N PRO A 206 13.66 -13.05 -17.24
CA PRO A 206 13.30 -11.91 -18.09
C PRO A 206 11.89 -11.37 -17.87
N PHE A 207 11.15 -11.81 -16.84
CA PHE A 207 9.74 -11.42 -16.66
C PHE A 207 9.54 -9.90 -16.58
N VAL A 208 10.45 -9.19 -15.92
CA VAL A 208 10.48 -7.72 -15.88
C VAL A 208 10.51 -7.12 -17.29
N TYR A 209 11.34 -7.66 -18.20
CA TYR A 209 11.42 -7.16 -19.58
C TYR A 209 10.13 -7.43 -20.34
N LEU A 210 9.53 -8.61 -20.17
CA LEU A 210 8.25 -8.94 -20.80
C LEU A 210 7.14 -7.97 -20.36
N GLY A 211 7.08 -7.67 -19.05
CA GLY A 211 6.08 -6.76 -18.53
C GLY A 211 6.30 -5.31 -18.92
N LEU A 212 7.51 -4.79 -18.73
CA LEU A 212 7.86 -3.41 -19.05
C LEU A 212 7.88 -3.14 -20.56
N GLY A 213 8.23 -4.14 -21.37
CA GLY A 213 8.20 -4.05 -22.82
C GLY A 213 6.79 -3.74 -23.34
N ARG A 214 5.78 -4.40 -22.78
CA ARG A 214 4.37 -4.15 -23.12
C ARG A 214 3.83 -2.84 -22.58
N ALA A 215 4.38 -2.36 -21.46
CA ALA A 215 4.10 -1.01 -20.96
C ALA A 215 4.78 0.10 -21.81
N GLY A 216 5.61 -0.28 -22.80
CA GLY A 216 6.31 0.68 -23.66
C GLY A 216 7.36 1.50 -22.93
N VAL A 217 7.91 0.99 -21.81
CA VAL A 217 8.86 1.75 -20.97
C VAL A 217 10.32 1.36 -21.18
N LEU A 218 10.61 0.36 -22.01
CA LEU A 218 11.96 -0.14 -22.24
C LEU A 218 12.75 0.73 -23.23
N SER A 219 14.01 1.00 -22.89
CA SER A 219 15.01 1.52 -23.84
C SER A 219 15.43 0.44 -24.84
N GLN A 220 15.57 0.84 -26.10
CA GLN A 220 15.92 -0.05 -27.22
C GLN A 220 17.42 -0.10 -27.53
N ASP A 221 18.19 0.86 -27.01
CA ASP A 221 19.62 1.03 -27.35
C ASP A 221 20.55 0.85 -26.15
N GLY A 222 20.02 0.41 -25.01
CA GLY A 222 20.80 0.20 -23.79
C GLY A 222 21.15 1.50 -23.05
N HIS A 223 20.45 2.60 -23.31
CA HIS A 223 20.64 3.86 -22.58
C HIS A 223 19.36 4.40 -21.96
N SER A 224 19.40 4.69 -20.66
CA SER A 224 18.37 5.48 -19.96
C SER A 224 18.68 6.98 -20.11
N ARG A 225 18.17 7.60 -21.17
CA ARG A 225 18.48 8.99 -21.55
C ARG A 225 17.61 10.01 -20.81
N VAL A 226 17.74 10.07 -19.49
CA VAL A 226 16.96 11.00 -18.64
C VAL A 226 17.13 12.44 -19.15
N PHE A 227 16.00 13.14 -19.33
CA PHE A 227 15.87 14.49 -19.88
C PHE A 227 16.21 14.69 -21.36
N ASP A 228 16.88 13.76 -22.03
CA ASP A 228 17.35 13.97 -23.40
C ASP A 228 16.21 13.91 -24.42
N ARG A 229 16.31 14.67 -25.52
CA ARG A 229 15.34 14.61 -26.61
C ARG A 229 15.19 13.21 -27.20
N ALA A 230 16.25 12.41 -27.21
CA ALA A 230 16.26 11.05 -27.75
C ALA A 230 15.75 9.98 -26.74
N ALA A 231 15.20 10.37 -25.60
CA ALA A 231 14.64 9.44 -24.63
C ALA A 231 13.52 8.56 -25.23
N THR A 232 13.66 7.25 -25.07
CA THR A 232 12.71 6.23 -25.54
C THR A 232 12.20 5.31 -24.43
N GLY A 233 12.87 5.31 -23.27
CA GLY A 233 12.55 4.45 -22.14
C GLY A 233 13.75 4.27 -21.21
N THR A 234 13.62 3.39 -20.23
CA THR A 234 14.69 3.02 -19.31
C THR A 234 15.20 1.61 -19.58
N VAL A 235 16.48 1.38 -19.29
CA VAL A 235 17.05 0.04 -19.20
C VAL A 235 16.78 -0.52 -17.79
N PRO A 236 16.24 -1.74 -17.64
CA PRO A 236 16.15 -2.39 -16.33
C PRO A 236 17.54 -2.68 -15.74
N GLY A 237 17.64 -2.66 -14.42
CA GLY A 237 18.86 -3.04 -13.72
C GLY A 237 18.59 -3.69 -12.38
N GLU A 238 19.64 -4.26 -11.80
CA GLU A 238 19.65 -4.86 -10.47
C GLU A 238 20.68 -4.22 -9.55
N GLY A 239 20.48 -4.36 -8.26
CA GLY A 239 21.39 -3.86 -7.25
C GLY A 239 20.76 -3.86 -5.87
N LEU A 240 21.57 -3.50 -4.89
CA LEU A 240 21.16 -3.38 -3.50
C LEU A 240 21.89 -2.23 -2.83
N GLY A 241 21.20 -1.60 -1.88
CA GLY A 241 21.75 -0.52 -1.07
C GLY A 241 21.12 -0.48 0.32
N MET A 242 21.89 -0.01 1.30
CA MET A 242 21.41 0.19 2.66
C MET A 242 22.05 1.43 3.30
N VAL A 243 21.33 2.03 4.24
CA VAL A 243 21.80 3.08 5.14
C VAL A 243 21.52 2.71 6.59
N LEU A 244 22.41 3.12 7.49
CA LEU A 244 22.17 3.06 8.93
C LEU A 244 21.70 4.43 9.39
N LEU A 245 20.51 4.48 9.98
CA LEU A 245 19.84 5.69 10.41
C LEU A 245 19.74 5.73 11.93
N LYS A 246 19.88 6.94 12.49
CA LYS A 246 19.64 7.26 13.90
C LYS A 246 19.03 8.64 14.00
N THR A 247 18.35 8.97 15.09
CA THR A 247 18.05 10.39 15.37
C THR A 247 19.36 11.18 15.43
N GLU A 248 19.38 12.41 14.90
CA GLU A 248 20.61 13.21 14.85
C GLU A 248 21.18 13.44 16.27
N GLU A 249 20.31 13.66 17.26
CA GLU A 249 20.68 13.76 18.67
C GLU A 249 21.46 12.54 19.16
N ARG A 250 20.97 11.33 18.85
CA ARG A 250 21.63 10.09 19.26
C ARG A 250 22.94 9.88 18.51
N ALA A 251 22.98 10.16 17.21
CA ALA A 251 24.21 10.06 16.43
C ALA A 251 25.33 10.96 16.98
N LEU A 252 24.99 12.21 17.34
CA LEU A 252 25.92 13.15 17.97
C LEU A 252 26.39 12.66 19.34
N ARG A 253 25.45 12.19 20.19
CA ARG A 253 25.74 11.65 21.52
C ARG A 253 26.71 10.47 21.44
N ASP A 254 26.46 9.55 20.53
CA ASP A 254 27.23 8.32 20.36
C ASP A 254 28.54 8.58 19.60
N GLY A 255 28.73 9.82 19.11
CA GLY A 255 29.95 10.27 18.46
C GLY A 255 30.12 9.68 17.05
N ASP A 256 29.01 9.30 16.43
CA ASP A 256 28.98 8.66 15.13
C ASP A 256 29.51 9.59 14.02
N GLN A 257 29.93 8.99 12.92
CA GLN A 257 29.99 9.74 11.67
C GLN A 257 28.57 10.13 11.25
N ILE A 258 28.42 11.33 10.70
CA ILE A 258 27.19 11.76 10.03
C ILE A 258 27.56 12.08 8.58
N LEU A 259 26.99 11.33 7.64
CA LEU A 259 27.22 11.51 6.20
C LEU A 259 26.36 12.64 5.64
N ALA A 260 25.11 12.69 6.08
CA ALA A 260 24.11 13.71 5.81
C ALA A 260 23.02 13.62 6.87
N THR A 261 22.17 14.64 6.96
CA THR A 261 20.98 14.65 7.82
C THR A 261 19.73 14.72 6.96
N LEU A 262 18.82 13.77 7.12
CA LEU A 262 17.47 13.83 6.57
C LEU A 262 16.65 14.81 7.42
N LEU A 263 16.08 15.81 6.76
CA LEU A 263 15.27 16.85 7.40
C LEU A 263 13.80 16.46 7.47
N ALA A 264 13.29 15.85 6.40
CA ALA A 264 11.94 15.31 6.33
C ALA A 264 11.81 14.30 5.20
N SER A 265 10.75 13.52 5.26
CA SER A 265 10.28 12.65 4.19
C SER A 265 8.77 12.63 4.15
N ALA A 266 8.19 12.42 2.97
CA ALA A 266 6.75 12.25 2.79
C ALA A 266 6.46 11.09 1.82
N VAL A 267 5.26 10.53 1.93
CA VAL A 267 4.71 9.50 1.03
C VAL A 267 3.26 9.83 0.74
N ASN A 268 2.84 9.66 -0.52
CA ASN A 268 1.44 9.78 -0.94
C ASN A 268 1.17 8.83 -2.13
N ASN A 269 -0.03 8.88 -2.70
CA ASN A 269 -0.39 8.15 -3.92
C ASN A 269 -1.01 9.06 -4.97
N ASP A 270 -0.83 8.72 -6.25
CA ASP A 270 -1.36 9.45 -7.39
C ASP A 270 -2.91 9.51 -7.44
N GLY A 271 -3.61 8.62 -6.74
CA GLY A 271 -5.06 8.51 -6.84
C GLY A 271 -5.48 8.07 -8.23
N ARG A 272 -6.59 8.60 -8.74
CA ARG A 272 -7.08 8.26 -10.08
C ARG A 272 -6.38 9.09 -11.15
N THR A 273 -5.70 8.39 -12.05
CA THR A 273 -5.04 8.97 -13.24
C THR A 273 -5.58 8.38 -14.54
N LEU A 274 -5.09 8.86 -15.69
CA LEU A 274 -5.50 8.41 -17.04
C LEU A 274 -5.40 6.89 -17.25
N GLY A 275 -4.54 6.22 -16.49
CA GLY A 275 -4.42 4.78 -16.44
C GLY A 275 -3.59 4.38 -15.22
N LEU A 276 -3.75 3.15 -14.73
CA LEU A 276 -3.17 2.68 -13.46
C LEU A 276 -1.67 2.96 -13.28
N THR A 277 -0.91 3.10 -14.37
CA THR A 277 0.55 3.27 -14.37
C THR A 277 0.98 4.68 -14.77
N ALA A 278 0.04 5.57 -15.09
CA ALA A 278 0.31 6.94 -15.48
C ALA A 278 0.57 7.81 -14.23
N PRO A 279 1.66 8.60 -14.21
CA PRO A 279 1.98 9.46 -13.08
C PRO A 279 1.01 10.65 -12.96
N SER A 280 0.82 11.17 -11.74
CA SER A 280 0.05 12.39 -11.46
C SER A 280 0.95 13.61 -11.23
N HIS A 281 0.65 14.73 -11.89
CA HIS A 281 1.37 15.98 -11.68
C HIS A 281 1.00 16.59 -10.32
N GLU A 282 -0.28 16.59 -9.99
CA GLU A 282 -0.86 17.16 -8.77
C GLU A 282 -0.32 16.43 -7.54
N ALA A 283 -0.38 15.09 -7.53
CA ALA A 283 0.09 14.30 -6.41
C ALA A 283 1.60 14.44 -6.17
N GLN A 284 2.42 14.49 -7.23
CA GLN A 284 3.86 14.76 -7.08
C GLN A 284 4.11 16.17 -6.53
N THR A 285 3.35 17.16 -6.97
CA THR A 285 3.46 18.54 -6.47
C THR A 285 3.12 18.60 -4.98
N ASP A 286 2.03 17.97 -4.56
CA ASP A 286 1.59 17.95 -3.15
C ASP A 286 2.53 17.18 -2.24
N LEU A 287 3.11 16.08 -2.72
CA LEU A 287 4.16 15.36 -2.03
C LEU A 287 5.36 16.25 -1.75
N LEU A 288 5.86 16.95 -2.78
CA LEU A 288 7.01 17.83 -2.69
C LEU A 288 6.73 18.98 -1.72
N ARG A 289 5.54 19.60 -1.78
CA ARG A 289 5.10 20.63 -0.82
C ARG A 289 5.07 20.10 0.60
N THR A 290 4.52 18.91 0.80
CA THR A 290 4.40 18.27 2.12
C THR A 290 5.78 18.03 2.72
N ALA A 291 6.69 17.43 1.96
CA ALA A 291 8.06 17.18 2.40
C ALA A 291 8.86 18.47 2.66
N MET A 292 8.73 19.50 1.80
CA MET A 292 9.38 20.80 2.03
C MET A 292 8.83 21.51 3.26
N GLY A 293 7.50 21.50 3.44
CA GLY A 293 6.84 22.06 4.61
C GLY A 293 7.28 21.38 5.90
N ALA A 294 7.36 20.05 5.90
CA ALA A 294 7.85 19.27 7.04
C ALA A 294 9.35 19.52 7.31
N ALA A 295 10.16 19.71 6.28
CA ALA A 295 11.58 20.04 6.43
C ALA A 295 11.82 21.44 7.01
N GLY A 296 10.84 22.35 6.89
CA GLY A 296 10.94 23.72 7.38
C GLY A 296 12.03 24.54 6.68
N VAL A 297 12.32 24.23 5.41
CA VAL A 297 13.34 24.93 4.60
C VAL A 297 12.70 25.55 3.36
N ASP A 298 13.23 26.69 2.94
CA ASP A 298 12.82 27.35 1.70
C ASP A 298 13.36 26.58 0.48
N SER A 299 12.52 26.36 -0.53
CA SER A 299 12.88 25.58 -1.72
C SER A 299 14.03 26.22 -2.52
N SER A 300 14.23 27.54 -2.45
CA SER A 300 15.37 28.24 -3.06
C SER A 300 16.72 27.87 -2.44
N THR A 301 16.72 27.25 -1.26
CA THR A 301 17.94 26.77 -0.59
C THR A 301 18.35 25.37 -1.03
N ILE A 302 17.50 24.66 -1.77
CA ILE A 302 17.83 23.35 -2.33
C ILE A 302 18.72 23.52 -3.55
N GLY A 303 19.95 23.02 -3.47
CA GLY A 303 20.93 23.15 -4.54
C GLY A 303 20.94 21.98 -5.53
N TYR A 304 20.31 20.86 -5.18
CA TYR A 304 20.27 19.65 -6.01
C TYR A 304 18.98 18.84 -5.81
N LEU A 305 18.38 18.41 -6.91
CA LEU A 305 17.28 17.45 -6.93
C LEU A 305 17.70 16.20 -7.69
N GLU A 306 17.75 15.07 -6.99
CA GLU A 306 17.83 13.74 -7.59
C GLU A 306 16.41 13.29 -7.93
N VAL A 307 16.09 13.28 -9.22
CA VAL A 307 14.76 12.88 -9.70
C VAL A 307 14.64 11.37 -9.84
N ASN A 308 13.41 10.87 -9.89
CA ASN A 308 13.16 9.53 -10.36
C ASN A 308 13.70 9.38 -11.79
N GLY A 309 13.34 10.28 -12.71
CA GLY A 309 13.89 10.33 -14.05
C GLY A 309 13.58 9.07 -14.85
N SER A 310 12.32 8.92 -15.24
CA SER A 310 11.79 7.78 -16.00
C SER A 310 12.50 7.51 -17.33
N ALA A 311 13.24 8.48 -17.87
CA ALA A 311 13.75 8.48 -19.24
C ALA A 311 12.64 8.27 -20.28
N SER A 312 11.42 8.71 -19.95
CA SER A 312 10.24 8.62 -20.82
C SER A 312 9.80 10.01 -21.26
N ARG A 313 9.15 10.08 -22.43
CA ARG A 313 8.69 11.36 -23.01
C ARG A 313 7.56 12.02 -22.23
N PHE A 314 6.93 11.29 -21.31
CA PHE A 314 5.81 11.76 -20.49
C PHE A 314 6.21 11.96 -19.03
N GLY A 315 6.91 11.00 -18.42
CA GLY A 315 7.25 11.06 -16.99
C GLY A 315 8.24 12.16 -16.64
N ASP A 316 9.29 12.36 -17.44
CA ASP A 316 10.31 13.39 -17.13
C ASP A 316 9.73 14.81 -17.16
N PRO A 317 8.89 15.22 -18.15
CA PRO A 317 8.18 16.50 -18.09
C PRO A 317 7.24 16.66 -16.91
N ILE A 318 6.47 15.63 -16.54
CA ILE A 318 5.53 15.69 -15.41
C ILE A 318 6.31 15.96 -14.11
N GLU A 319 7.38 15.19 -13.87
CA GLU A 319 8.22 15.34 -12.68
C GLU A 319 8.90 16.70 -12.59
N ILE A 320 9.48 17.20 -13.69
CA ILE A 320 10.16 18.51 -13.70
C ILE A 320 9.17 19.66 -13.53
N HIS A 321 7.98 19.60 -14.12
CA HIS A 321 6.98 20.66 -13.97
C HIS A 321 6.37 20.68 -12.57
N ALA A 322 6.03 19.51 -12.00
CA ALA A 322 5.54 19.38 -10.63
C ALA A 322 6.58 19.95 -9.64
N ALA A 323 7.85 19.59 -9.80
CA ALA A 323 8.91 20.15 -8.98
C ALA A 323 9.10 21.66 -9.21
N ALA A 324 8.93 22.15 -10.44
CA ALA A 324 9.14 23.57 -10.75
C ALA A 324 8.08 24.45 -10.09
N GLU A 325 6.85 23.97 -9.95
CA GLU A 325 5.78 24.66 -9.25
C GLU A 325 6.10 24.87 -7.76
N VAL A 326 6.75 23.90 -7.11
CA VAL A 326 7.15 24.00 -5.70
C VAL A 326 8.41 24.86 -5.50
N TYR A 327 9.32 24.86 -6.48
CA TYR A 327 10.63 25.50 -6.36
C TYR A 327 10.68 26.96 -6.89
N ARG A 328 9.61 27.46 -7.51
CA ARG A 328 9.51 28.88 -7.92
C ARG A 328 9.16 29.74 -6.69
N SER A 329 10.13 30.46 -6.13
CA SER A 329 9.84 31.55 -5.19
C SER A 329 9.56 32.86 -5.94
N LEU A 330 8.74 33.74 -5.35
CA LEU A 330 8.47 35.08 -5.88
C LEU A 330 9.79 35.87 -5.96
N GLY A 331 10.23 36.18 -7.20
CA GLY A 331 11.36 37.08 -7.46
C GLY A 331 12.76 36.46 -7.58
N SER A 332 12.92 35.13 -7.75
CA SER A 332 14.26 34.53 -7.84
C SER A 332 14.87 34.52 -9.26
N ASP A 333 16.15 34.87 -9.32
CA ASP A 333 17.08 34.67 -10.43
C ASP A 333 17.05 33.23 -11.01
N THR A 334 17.45 33.15 -12.28
CA THR A 334 17.50 31.99 -13.18
C THR A 334 18.17 30.72 -12.60
N GLN A 335 17.51 29.56 -12.73
CA GLN A 335 18.08 28.20 -12.63
C GLN A 335 19.00 27.89 -11.44
N HIS A 336 18.58 28.14 -10.18
CA HIS A 336 19.40 27.95 -8.98
C HIS A 336 19.65 26.48 -8.57
N CYS A 337 18.72 25.56 -8.87
CA CYS A 337 18.79 24.16 -8.44
C CYS A 337 19.36 23.28 -9.55
N ALA A 338 20.38 22.47 -9.26
CA ALA A 338 20.82 21.44 -10.19
C ALA A 338 19.86 20.24 -10.17
N VAL A 339 19.72 19.53 -11.30
CA VAL A 339 18.86 18.33 -11.37
C VAL A 339 19.58 17.18 -12.06
N GLY A 340 19.42 15.95 -11.55
CA GLY A 340 20.05 14.77 -12.12
C GLY A 340 19.41 13.44 -11.76
N SER A 341 19.87 12.36 -12.41
CA SER A 341 19.39 11.00 -12.16
C SER A 341 20.48 9.95 -12.33
N VAL A 342 20.61 9.07 -11.34
CA VAL A 342 21.52 7.92 -11.31
C VAL A 342 21.12 6.84 -12.31
N LYS A 343 19.86 6.81 -12.76
CA LYS A 343 19.37 5.80 -13.73
C LYS A 343 20.15 5.87 -15.05
N SER A 344 20.65 7.04 -15.41
CA SER A 344 21.53 7.22 -16.58
C SER A 344 22.86 6.45 -16.47
N ASN A 345 23.32 6.13 -15.26
CA ASN A 345 24.53 5.34 -15.02
C ASN A 345 24.23 3.84 -14.93
N LEU A 346 23.17 3.47 -14.20
CA LEU A 346 22.96 2.10 -13.73
C LEU A 346 21.79 1.36 -14.40
N GLY A 347 20.92 2.07 -15.11
CA GLY A 347 19.57 1.61 -15.40
C GLY A 347 18.61 1.83 -14.22
N ALA A 348 17.35 1.40 -14.39
CA ALA A 348 16.33 1.43 -13.36
C ALA A 348 16.44 0.21 -12.46
N LEU A 349 17.00 0.39 -11.26
CA LEU A 349 17.18 -0.68 -10.26
C LEU A 349 15.89 -1.10 -9.53
N LEU A 350 14.72 -0.81 -10.13
CA LEU A 350 13.38 -1.10 -9.60
C LEU A 350 13.27 -0.79 -8.09
N HIS A 351 13.04 -1.79 -7.24
CA HIS A 351 12.88 -1.67 -5.79
C HIS A 351 14.10 -1.04 -5.09
N ALA A 352 15.31 -1.22 -5.61
CA ALA A 352 16.55 -0.64 -5.11
C ALA A 352 16.88 0.76 -5.69
N GLY A 353 16.07 1.28 -6.61
CA GLY A 353 16.34 2.55 -7.30
C GLY A 353 16.37 3.76 -6.36
N GLY A 354 15.44 3.82 -5.40
CA GLY A 354 15.35 4.89 -4.40
C GLY A 354 16.59 4.97 -3.51
N ILE A 355 17.07 3.84 -2.98
CA ILE A 355 18.26 3.83 -2.12
C ILE A 355 19.55 4.16 -2.88
N ALA A 356 19.70 3.73 -4.13
CA ALA A 356 20.85 4.13 -4.95
C ALA A 356 20.87 5.66 -5.19
N SER A 357 19.69 6.25 -5.43
CA SER A 357 19.48 7.69 -5.60
C SER A 357 19.80 8.45 -4.30
N LEU A 358 19.36 7.94 -3.15
CA LEU A 358 19.68 8.50 -1.84
C LEU A 358 21.18 8.44 -1.55
N VAL A 359 21.83 7.30 -1.75
CA VAL A 359 23.27 7.13 -1.48
C VAL A 359 24.10 8.05 -2.38
N LYS A 360 23.80 8.13 -3.68
CA LYS A 360 24.44 9.11 -4.59
C LYS A 360 24.33 10.53 -4.03
N THR A 361 23.14 10.91 -3.55
CA THR A 361 22.85 12.26 -3.06
C THR A 361 23.56 12.56 -1.74
N VAL A 362 23.58 11.61 -0.81
CA VAL A 362 24.36 11.69 0.44
C VAL A 362 25.84 11.90 0.14
N LEU A 363 26.40 11.15 -0.83
CA LEU A 363 27.79 11.30 -1.25
C LEU A 363 28.04 12.65 -1.94
N ALA A 364 27.13 13.12 -2.78
CA ALA A 364 27.22 14.42 -3.43
C ALA A 364 27.25 15.58 -2.43
N VAL A 365 26.39 15.54 -1.41
CA VAL A 365 26.37 16.51 -0.30
C VAL A 365 27.66 16.44 0.51
N ARG A 366 28.11 15.23 0.88
CA ARG A 366 29.31 15.00 1.67
C ARG A 366 30.58 15.48 0.97
N HIS A 367 30.75 15.12 -0.30
CA HIS A 367 31.94 15.45 -1.09
C HIS A 367 31.88 16.84 -1.73
N GLY A 368 30.70 17.46 -1.78
CA GLY A 368 30.55 18.74 -2.45
C GLY A 368 30.79 18.67 -3.94
N TYR A 369 30.19 17.68 -4.59
CA TYR A 369 30.36 17.44 -6.02
C TYR A 369 29.06 16.93 -6.62
N LEU A 370 28.70 17.43 -7.79
CA LEU A 370 27.53 16.98 -8.56
C LEU A 370 28.00 16.07 -9.69
N PRO A 371 27.71 14.76 -9.65
CA PRO A 371 27.95 13.85 -10.77
C PRO A 371 27.08 14.19 -11.98
N ALA A 372 27.58 13.89 -13.18
CA ALA A 372 26.81 14.08 -14.40
C ALA A 372 25.65 13.07 -14.51
N THR A 373 24.50 13.53 -14.97
CA THR A 373 23.48 12.69 -15.63
C THR A 373 23.99 12.36 -17.02
N LEU A 374 24.24 11.09 -17.27
CA LEU A 374 24.77 10.64 -18.55
C LEU A 374 23.73 10.73 -19.65
N HIS A 375 24.21 10.75 -20.89
CA HIS A 375 23.37 10.64 -22.11
C HIS A 375 22.36 11.77 -22.32
N CYS A 376 22.52 12.91 -21.64
CA CYS A 376 21.77 14.14 -21.85
C CYS A 376 22.63 15.14 -22.64
N GLU A 377 22.63 15.03 -23.97
CA GLU A 377 23.33 15.95 -24.87
C GLU A 377 22.45 17.16 -25.21
N GLU A 378 21.17 16.91 -25.51
CA GLU A 378 20.19 17.94 -25.84
C GLU A 378 18.91 17.74 -25.03
N PRO A 379 18.74 18.48 -23.91
CA PRO A 379 17.53 18.40 -23.12
C PRO A 379 16.27 18.63 -23.97
N HIS A 380 15.24 17.82 -23.75
CA HIS A 380 14.01 17.92 -24.51
C HIS A 380 13.32 19.27 -24.25
N PRO A 381 12.93 20.05 -25.28
CA PRO A 381 12.33 21.40 -25.11
C PRO A 381 11.10 21.45 -24.20
N ARG A 382 10.26 20.40 -24.24
CA ARG A 382 9.10 20.23 -23.34
C ARG A 382 9.41 20.28 -21.85
N LEU A 383 10.65 20.06 -21.42
CA LEU A 383 11.05 20.21 -20.01
C LEU A 383 11.15 21.68 -19.60
N GLY A 384 11.30 22.57 -20.59
CA GLY A 384 11.30 24.01 -20.40
C GLY A 384 12.30 24.51 -19.36
N PHE A 385 13.48 23.88 -19.24
CA PHE A 385 14.45 24.19 -18.18
C PHE A 385 14.80 25.69 -18.09
N GLU A 386 14.78 26.40 -19.22
CA GLU A 386 14.99 27.85 -19.29
C GLU A 386 13.93 28.68 -18.54
N ARG A 387 12.76 28.09 -18.28
CA ARG A 387 11.62 28.66 -17.53
C ARG A 387 11.41 27.99 -16.17
N THR A 388 12.30 27.08 -15.76
CA THR A 388 12.22 26.43 -14.45
C THR A 388 13.42 26.79 -13.57
N PRO A 389 13.34 26.53 -12.25
CA PRO A 389 14.48 26.71 -11.35
C PRO A 389 15.61 25.70 -11.58
N PHE A 390 15.43 24.74 -12.50
CA PHE A 390 16.33 23.59 -12.64
C PHE A 390 17.32 23.74 -13.79
N ARG A 391 18.55 23.30 -13.54
CA ARG A 391 19.58 23.09 -14.56
C ARG A 391 20.04 21.63 -14.57
N PRO A 392 19.94 20.89 -15.69
CA PRO A 392 20.42 19.51 -15.75
C PRO A 392 21.95 19.47 -15.55
N VAL A 393 22.43 18.50 -14.78
CA VAL A 393 23.87 18.28 -14.59
C VAL A 393 24.42 17.44 -15.73
N THR A 394 24.77 18.05 -16.86
CA THR A 394 25.33 17.34 -18.03
C THR A 394 26.83 17.07 -17.96
N SER A 395 27.52 17.72 -17.01
CA SER A 395 28.93 17.47 -16.72
C SER A 395 29.21 17.57 -15.22
N GLY A 396 30.10 16.70 -14.75
CA GLY A 396 30.46 16.63 -13.33
C GLY A 396 31.19 17.88 -12.88
N ARG A 397 30.84 18.42 -11.71
CA ARG A 397 31.42 19.68 -11.20
C ARG A 397 31.41 19.77 -9.67
N PRO A 398 32.34 20.54 -9.07
CA PRO A 398 32.24 20.90 -7.66
C PRO A 398 30.91 21.61 -7.34
N TRP A 399 30.36 21.31 -6.16
CA TRP A 399 29.15 21.90 -5.62
C TRP A 399 29.48 22.92 -4.53
N GLN A 400 29.44 24.20 -4.91
CA GLN A 400 29.57 25.32 -4.00
C GLN A 400 28.22 25.62 -3.35
N SER A 401 28.18 25.74 -2.02
CA SER A 401 27.02 26.29 -1.30
C SER A 401 27.09 27.80 -1.25
N ALA A 402 25.94 28.45 -1.12
CA ALA A 402 25.89 29.87 -0.81
C ALA A 402 26.54 30.14 0.56
N PRO A 403 27.23 31.29 0.74
CA PRO A 403 27.85 31.61 2.03
C PRO A 403 26.87 31.55 3.19
N GLY A 404 27.20 30.79 4.23
CA GLY A 404 26.37 30.65 5.43
C GLY A 404 25.18 29.70 5.31
N LEU A 405 24.99 29.02 4.17
CA LEU A 405 23.96 28.00 3.98
C LEU A 405 24.56 26.59 3.80
N PRO A 406 23.97 25.56 4.43
CA PRO A 406 24.39 24.19 4.18
C PRO A 406 24.03 23.75 2.76
N ARG A 407 24.79 22.80 2.21
CA ARG A 407 24.35 22.08 1.01
C ARG A 407 23.08 21.31 1.33
N ARG A 408 22.01 21.58 0.59
CA ARG A 408 20.74 20.86 0.67
C ARG A 408 20.40 20.21 -0.64
N ALA A 409 19.87 18.99 -0.55
CA ALA A 409 19.39 18.23 -1.68
C ALA A 409 18.02 17.63 -1.37
N ALA A 410 17.35 17.17 -2.42
CA ALA A 410 16.19 16.32 -2.29
C ALA A 410 16.26 15.12 -3.24
N VAL A 411 15.51 14.07 -2.91
CA VAL A 411 15.45 12.81 -3.68
C VAL A 411 13.99 12.44 -3.88
N SER A 412 13.58 12.22 -5.12
CA SER A 412 12.24 11.72 -5.49
C SER A 412 12.30 10.28 -5.98
N SER A 413 11.32 9.47 -5.60
CA SER A 413 11.09 8.14 -6.19
C SER A 413 9.60 7.91 -6.39
N PHE A 414 9.21 7.60 -7.63
CA PHE A 414 7.81 7.45 -8.03
C PHE A 414 7.56 6.01 -8.48
N GLY A 415 6.69 5.33 -7.74
CA GLY A 415 6.39 3.92 -7.89
C GLY A 415 5.46 3.66 -9.06
N PHE A 416 5.68 2.54 -9.73
CA PHE A 416 4.70 2.00 -10.67
C PHE A 416 3.40 1.67 -9.91
N GLY A 417 2.26 2.23 -10.35
CA GLY A 417 0.99 2.20 -9.60
C GLY A 417 0.76 3.43 -8.71
N GLY A 418 1.66 4.42 -8.71
CA GLY A 418 1.37 5.75 -8.20
C GLY A 418 1.84 6.07 -6.77
N THR A 419 2.47 5.14 -6.04
CA THR A 419 3.02 5.46 -4.72
C THR A 419 4.30 6.27 -4.84
N ASN A 420 4.28 7.49 -4.31
CA ASN A 420 5.40 8.43 -4.42
C ASN A 420 6.08 8.64 -3.08
N CYS A 421 7.39 8.88 -3.10
CA CYS A 421 8.15 9.25 -1.92
C CYS A 421 9.15 10.36 -2.24
N HIS A 422 9.29 11.32 -1.32
CA HIS A 422 10.23 12.43 -1.42
C HIS A 422 10.99 12.61 -0.10
N VAL A 423 12.30 12.80 -0.18
CA VAL A 423 13.18 12.99 0.99
C VAL A 423 13.99 14.28 0.82
N VAL A 424 14.04 15.09 1.87
CA VAL A 424 14.86 16.30 1.94
C VAL A 424 16.04 16.03 2.86
N LEU A 425 17.26 16.36 2.41
CA LEU A 425 18.47 16.17 3.20
C LEU A 425 19.41 17.37 3.12
N GLU A 426 20.25 17.50 4.12
CA GLU A 426 21.30 18.51 4.17
C GLU A 426 22.63 17.94 4.65
N GLN A 427 23.68 18.75 4.50
CA GLN A 427 25.02 18.42 4.96
C GLN A 427 25.03 18.12 6.46
N ALA A 428 25.97 17.27 6.88
CA ALA A 428 26.18 16.98 8.30
C ALA A 428 26.41 18.26 9.13
N PRO A 429 26.01 18.28 10.41
CA PRO A 429 26.12 19.46 11.27
C PRO A 429 27.52 20.08 11.30
N ASP A 430 27.59 21.41 11.15
CA ASP A 430 28.85 22.14 11.17
C ASP A 430 29.60 21.94 12.49
N GLY A 431 30.91 21.75 12.41
CA GLY A 431 31.77 21.55 13.59
C GLY A 431 31.69 20.17 14.23
N HIS A 432 30.82 19.27 13.76
CA HIS A 432 30.79 17.88 14.21
C HIS A 432 32.11 17.18 13.89
N ARG A 433 32.68 16.51 14.89
CA ARG A 433 33.88 15.68 14.74
C ARG A 433 33.55 14.27 15.20
N PRO A 434 33.54 13.27 14.32
CA PRO A 434 33.24 11.91 14.71
C PRO A 434 34.29 11.41 15.71
N ARG A 435 33.81 10.74 16.77
CA ARG A 435 34.64 10.04 17.75
C ARG A 435 34.71 8.55 17.45
N ARG A 436 33.67 8.01 16.80
CA ARG A 436 33.63 6.65 16.26
C ARG A 436 34.23 6.65 14.85
N THR A 437 35.14 5.72 14.59
CA THR A 437 35.76 5.52 13.27
C THR A 437 35.25 4.24 12.63
N PRO A 438 35.12 4.18 11.29
CA PRO A 438 34.83 2.93 10.59
C PRO A 438 35.79 1.81 10.99
N LEU A 439 35.28 0.59 11.14
CA LEU A 439 36.06 -0.62 11.31
C LEU A 439 36.70 -1.03 9.99
N ALA A 440 37.68 -1.94 10.04
CA ALA A 440 38.14 -2.62 8.85
C ALA A 440 36.97 -3.42 8.25
N LEU A 441 36.72 -3.26 6.95
CA LEU A 441 35.67 -4.01 6.26
C LEU A 441 35.93 -5.50 6.37
N THR A 442 34.88 -6.25 6.70
CA THR A 442 34.92 -7.72 6.78
C THR A 442 35.26 -8.31 5.41
N GLY A 443 36.33 -9.09 5.35
CA GLY A 443 36.65 -9.92 4.18
C GLY A 443 35.90 -11.23 4.24
N PHE A 444 35.15 -11.56 3.19
CA PHE A 444 34.35 -12.78 3.09
C PHE A 444 35.06 -13.86 2.27
N GLU A 445 35.12 -15.09 2.76
CA GLU A 445 35.59 -16.27 2.02
C GLU A 445 34.48 -16.82 1.12
N ARG A 446 34.11 -16.02 0.12
CA ARG A 446 32.95 -16.33 -0.72
C ARG A 446 33.18 -17.57 -1.55
N ARG A 447 32.20 -18.47 -1.53
CA ARG A 447 32.14 -19.66 -2.38
C ARG A 447 30.85 -19.64 -3.17
N ARG A 448 30.85 -20.34 -4.30
CA ARG A 448 29.63 -20.52 -5.10
C ARG A 448 28.55 -21.26 -4.30
N ARG A 449 27.34 -20.71 -4.30
CA ARG A 449 26.10 -21.17 -3.70
C ARG A 449 24.99 -20.96 -4.73
N TRP A 450 24.61 -22.05 -5.39
CA TRP A 450 23.55 -22.05 -6.38
C TRP A 450 22.85 -23.40 -6.36
N ILE A 451 21.54 -23.43 -6.65
CA ILE A 451 20.80 -24.69 -6.79
C ILE A 451 21.35 -25.42 -8.03
N THR A 452 21.98 -26.58 -7.82
CA THR A 452 22.34 -27.50 -8.90
C THR A 452 21.17 -28.46 -9.11
N ALA A 453 20.30 -28.18 -10.07
CA ALA A 453 19.23 -29.11 -10.47
C ALA A 453 19.85 -30.38 -11.09
N GLY A 454 19.22 -31.54 -10.85
CA GLY A 454 19.56 -32.78 -11.56
C GLY A 454 19.31 -32.65 -13.07
N ALA A 455 20.06 -33.41 -13.87
CA ALA A 455 20.02 -33.37 -15.34
C ALA A 455 18.57 -33.40 -15.88
N GLY A 456 18.16 -32.33 -16.58
CA GLY A 456 16.84 -32.25 -17.23
C GLY A 456 16.10 -30.91 -17.09
N SER A 457 16.58 -29.96 -16.28
CA SER A 457 16.02 -28.59 -16.25
C SER A 457 16.72 -27.72 -17.31
N PRO A 458 15.99 -27.00 -18.19
CA PRO A 458 16.60 -26.12 -19.19
C PRO A 458 17.21 -24.90 -18.48
N GLY A 459 18.49 -25.02 -18.10
CA GLY A 459 19.26 -23.96 -17.43
C GLY A 459 20.39 -24.44 -16.50
N SER A 460 20.63 -25.76 -16.35
CA SER A 460 21.55 -26.29 -15.33
C SER A 460 23.04 -26.25 -15.66
N ASP A 461 23.45 -25.99 -16.91
CA ASP A 461 24.82 -26.24 -17.33
C ASP A 461 25.50 -24.93 -17.77
N LEU A 462 26.36 -24.36 -16.92
CA LEU A 462 27.16 -23.18 -17.25
C LEU A 462 28.64 -23.35 -16.90
N PRO A 463 29.56 -23.15 -17.87
CA PRO A 463 31.00 -22.99 -17.65
C PRO A 463 31.38 -21.51 -17.34
N PRO A 464 32.60 -21.23 -16.83
CA PRO A 464 32.98 -19.92 -16.29
C PRO A 464 33.12 -18.80 -17.35
N SER A 465 32.69 -17.58 -17.00
CA SER A 465 32.70 -16.36 -17.83
C SER A 465 34.11 -15.75 -18.01
N THR A 466 34.40 -15.22 -19.22
CA THR A 466 35.59 -14.41 -19.52
C THR A 466 35.19 -13.12 -20.26
N ALA A 467 35.73 -11.98 -19.84
CA ALA A 467 35.34 -10.63 -20.28
C ALA A 467 36.18 -10.08 -21.47
N PRO A 468 35.61 -9.18 -22.30
CA PRO A 468 36.41 -8.16 -22.99
C PRO A 468 35.83 -6.73 -23.07
N HIS A 469 36.75 -5.76 -23.16
CA HIS A 469 36.58 -4.28 -23.22
C HIS A 469 36.27 -3.70 -24.62
N PRO A 470 35.84 -2.42 -24.73
CA PRO A 470 35.08 -1.87 -25.87
C PRO A 470 35.89 -0.99 -26.84
N GLY A 471 35.36 -0.83 -28.07
CA GLY A 471 35.81 0.15 -29.06
C GLY A 471 34.60 0.84 -29.73
N GLY A 472 34.62 2.18 -29.80
CA GLY A 472 33.46 3.00 -30.19
C GLY A 472 33.52 3.67 -31.56
N SER A 473 32.47 4.44 -31.90
CA SER A 473 32.49 5.82 -32.45
C SER A 473 31.14 6.22 -33.09
N ARG A 474 30.91 7.55 -33.08
CA ARG A 474 29.69 8.39 -33.25
C ARG A 474 29.61 8.95 -34.72
N PRO A 475 28.75 9.93 -35.10
CA PRO A 475 27.29 9.89 -35.40
C PRO A 475 26.90 10.73 -36.68
N ALA A 476 25.60 10.92 -36.98
CA ALA A 476 25.07 12.05 -37.80
C ALA A 476 23.54 12.21 -37.56
N ARG A 477 23.04 13.32 -37.00
CA ARG A 477 22.50 14.59 -37.63
C ARG A 477 21.30 14.35 -38.57
N THR A 478 20.17 15.08 -38.65
CA THR A 478 19.48 16.24 -37.99
C THR A 478 18.22 16.55 -38.88
N ALA A 479 17.05 16.93 -38.34
CA ALA A 479 16.01 17.85 -38.89
C ALA A 479 14.64 17.66 -38.15
N THR A 480 14.13 18.57 -37.28
CA THR A 480 13.28 19.79 -37.47
C THR A 480 11.98 19.52 -38.27
N ALA A 481 10.74 19.85 -37.87
CA ALA A 481 10.14 20.95 -37.08
C ALA A 481 8.69 20.54 -36.62
N GLU A 482 8.23 20.84 -35.39
CA GLU A 482 7.31 21.95 -34.97
C GLU A 482 5.93 22.00 -35.68
N GLU A 483 4.82 22.42 -35.07
CA GLU A 483 4.22 22.42 -33.72
C GLU A 483 2.87 23.13 -33.88
N THR A 484 1.95 22.94 -32.91
CA THR A 484 1.15 23.99 -32.22
C THR A 484 -0.19 23.41 -31.77
N ASN A 485 -0.42 23.33 -30.46
CA ASN A 485 -1.28 24.33 -29.86
C ASN A 485 -1.07 24.45 -28.36
N ASP A 486 -1.22 25.69 -27.95
CA ASP A 486 -0.97 26.34 -26.67
C ASP A 486 -2.17 26.13 -25.72
N MET A 487 -1.93 25.86 -24.44
CA MET A 487 -2.27 26.76 -23.33
C MET A 487 -2.41 26.02 -21.98
N THR A 488 -1.88 26.73 -20.98
CA THR A 488 -1.67 26.45 -19.56
C THR A 488 -2.90 26.56 -18.64
N PRO A 489 -2.80 26.04 -17.40
CA PRO A 489 -3.83 25.98 -16.35
C PRO A 489 -3.76 27.13 -15.33
N GLY A 490 -4.87 27.42 -14.61
CA GLY A 490 -4.88 28.33 -13.47
C GLY A 490 -6.26 28.64 -12.87
N ASP A 491 -6.99 27.61 -12.39
CA ASP A 491 -8.42 27.74 -12.08
C ASP A 491 -8.76 27.97 -10.58
N ASP A 492 -8.05 27.40 -9.60
CA ASP A 492 -8.55 27.44 -8.20
C ASP A 492 -8.57 28.83 -7.50
N VAL A 493 -7.56 29.69 -7.66
CA VAL A 493 -7.58 31.04 -7.06
C VAL A 493 -8.54 31.95 -7.82
N ARG A 494 -8.68 31.71 -9.13
CA ARG A 494 -9.59 32.45 -10.00
C ARG A 494 -11.04 32.16 -9.65
N ASP A 495 -11.38 30.91 -9.37
CA ASP A 495 -12.72 30.48 -9.01
C ASP A 495 -13.14 31.03 -7.63
N ALA A 496 -12.21 31.09 -6.67
CA ALA A 496 -12.47 31.71 -5.36
C ALA A 496 -12.70 33.23 -5.45
N VAL A 497 -11.93 33.94 -6.27
CA VAL A 497 -12.12 35.39 -6.48
C VAL A 497 -13.36 35.65 -7.33
N ALA A 498 -13.68 34.78 -8.30
CA ALA A 498 -14.94 34.84 -9.05
C ALA A 498 -16.14 34.67 -8.11
N GLY A 499 -16.10 33.73 -7.17
CA GLY A 499 -17.13 33.54 -6.16
C GLY A 499 -17.33 34.76 -5.24
N TYR A 500 -16.24 35.41 -4.81
CA TYR A 500 -16.31 36.67 -4.04
C TYR A 500 -16.94 37.82 -4.86
N LEU A 501 -16.54 37.97 -6.12
CA LEU A 501 -17.10 39.00 -7.00
C LEU A 501 -18.58 38.73 -7.33
N ASP A 502 -18.98 37.46 -7.49
CA ASP A 502 -20.37 37.07 -7.67
C ASP A 502 -21.24 37.41 -6.44
N GLU A 503 -20.71 37.27 -5.22
CA GLU A 503 -21.40 37.71 -4.01
C GLU A 503 -21.62 39.22 -3.98
N LEU A 504 -20.61 40.01 -4.31
CA LEU A 504 -20.74 41.48 -4.37
C LEU A 504 -21.75 41.93 -5.44
N VAL A 505 -21.74 41.28 -6.60
CA VAL A 505 -22.70 41.55 -7.68
C VAL A 505 -24.12 41.16 -7.25
N ARG A 506 -24.28 40.04 -6.54
CA ARG A 506 -25.56 39.60 -5.97
C ARG A 506 -26.10 40.59 -4.94
N GLU A 507 -25.25 41.16 -4.08
CA GLU A 507 -25.65 42.16 -3.09
C GLU A 507 -26.18 43.45 -3.76
N LEU A 508 -25.59 43.86 -4.87
CA LEU A 508 -26.01 45.05 -5.63
C LEU A 508 -27.31 44.83 -6.42
N LEU A 509 -27.52 43.62 -6.97
CA LEU A 509 -28.69 43.31 -7.81
C LEU A 509 -29.91 42.81 -7.01
N GLY A 510 -29.72 42.35 -5.77
CA GLY A 510 -30.79 41.87 -4.89
C GLY A 510 -31.44 40.55 -5.31
N THR A 511 -30.90 39.86 -6.31
CA THR A 511 -31.36 38.55 -6.80
C THR A 511 -30.18 37.60 -7.09
N PRO A 512 -30.36 36.27 -7.01
CA PRO A 512 -29.30 35.31 -7.32
C PRO A 512 -28.82 35.42 -8.77
N VAL A 513 -27.50 35.38 -8.98
CA VAL A 513 -26.86 35.43 -10.30
C VAL A 513 -26.84 34.01 -10.88
N ALA A 514 -27.18 33.85 -12.17
CA ALA A 514 -27.15 32.57 -12.86
C ALA A 514 -25.71 32.15 -13.21
N PRO A 515 -25.40 30.84 -13.39
CA PRO A 515 -24.09 30.41 -13.86
C PRO A 515 -23.85 30.97 -15.27
N ASP A 516 -22.78 31.76 -15.43
CA ASP A 516 -22.37 32.51 -16.64
C ASP A 516 -23.27 33.70 -17.03
N PRO A 517 -23.25 34.79 -16.22
CA PRO A 517 -24.24 35.86 -16.30
C PRO A 517 -24.05 36.89 -17.43
N GLY A 518 -23.03 36.75 -18.28
CA GLY A 518 -22.66 37.78 -19.26
C GLY A 518 -21.95 38.98 -18.61
N GLY A 519 -21.87 40.12 -19.31
CA GLY A 519 -21.14 41.29 -18.81
C GLY A 519 -21.87 42.03 -17.69
N PHE A 520 -21.14 42.78 -16.85
CA PHE A 520 -21.69 43.53 -15.70
C PHE A 520 -22.85 44.47 -16.10
N LEU A 521 -22.80 45.11 -17.27
CA LEU A 521 -23.88 45.98 -17.77
C LEU A 521 -25.09 45.18 -18.28
N ASP A 522 -24.88 43.96 -18.80
CA ASP A 522 -25.93 43.07 -19.27
C ASP A 522 -26.75 42.50 -18.11
N LEU A 523 -26.15 42.46 -16.91
CA LEU A 523 -26.80 42.14 -15.64
C LEU A 523 -27.68 43.28 -15.08
N GLY A 524 -27.73 44.43 -15.75
CA GLY A 524 -28.52 45.59 -15.32
C GLY A 524 -27.81 46.52 -14.33
N LEU A 525 -26.52 46.31 -14.05
CA LEU A 525 -25.72 47.25 -13.25
C LEU A 525 -25.54 48.56 -14.01
N THR A 526 -25.83 49.67 -13.35
CA THR A 526 -25.60 51.01 -13.89
C THR A 526 -24.15 51.45 -13.69
N SER A 527 -23.72 52.52 -14.36
CA SER A 527 -22.39 53.09 -14.12
C SER A 527 -22.18 53.56 -12.68
N ALA A 528 -23.25 53.84 -11.91
CA ALA A 528 -23.14 54.15 -10.48
C ALA A 528 -22.93 52.89 -9.62
N ASP A 529 -23.52 51.76 -10.01
CA ASP A 529 -23.33 50.47 -9.34
C ASP A 529 -21.91 49.93 -9.55
N LEU A 530 -21.34 50.15 -10.75
CA LEU A 530 -19.95 49.83 -11.04
C LEU A 530 -18.96 50.67 -10.21
N MET A 531 -19.28 51.92 -9.88
CA MET A 531 -18.44 52.70 -8.96
C MET A 531 -18.55 52.18 -7.54
N THR A 532 -19.74 51.79 -7.10
CA THR A 532 -19.95 51.18 -5.77
C THR A 532 -19.21 49.85 -5.63
N LEU A 533 -19.20 49.04 -6.70
CA LEU A 533 -18.43 47.81 -6.79
C LEU A 533 -16.92 48.07 -6.77
N ASN A 534 -16.44 49.10 -7.50
CA ASN A 534 -15.04 49.52 -7.48
C ASN A 534 -14.58 49.88 -6.05
N ASP A 535 -15.33 50.75 -5.38
CA ASP A 535 -15.00 51.25 -4.04
C ASP A 535 -14.96 50.11 -3.01
N ARG A 536 -15.83 49.09 -3.18
CA ARG A 536 -15.85 47.92 -2.30
C ARG A 536 -14.65 47.00 -2.53
N ILE A 537 -14.30 46.75 -3.79
CA ILE A 537 -13.11 45.96 -4.15
C ILE A 537 -11.83 46.68 -3.68
N GLU A 538 -11.74 48.00 -3.83
CA GLU A 538 -10.61 48.80 -3.32
C GLU A 538 -10.49 48.72 -1.80
N ALA A 539 -11.62 48.79 -1.09
CA ALA A 539 -11.66 48.71 0.37
C ALA A 539 -11.21 47.33 0.88
N ASP A 540 -11.66 46.26 0.22
CA ASP A 540 -11.38 44.88 0.64
C ASP A 540 -9.97 44.42 0.22
N LEU A 541 -9.44 44.88 -0.92
CA LEU A 541 -8.06 44.64 -1.34
C LEU A 541 -7.06 45.59 -0.66
N GLY A 542 -7.49 46.74 -0.17
CA GLY A 542 -6.62 47.79 0.36
C GLY A 542 -5.72 48.45 -0.70
N ARG A 543 -6.10 48.36 -1.98
CA ARG A 543 -5.35 48.87 -3.14
C ARG A 543 -6.28 49.69 -4.04
N PRO A 544 -5.79 50.82 -4.61
CA PRO A 544 -6.58 51.58 -5.56
C PRO A 544 -6.73 50.84 -6.90
N LEU A 545 -7.94 50.82 -7.42
CA LEU A 545 -8.38 50.18 -8.66
C LEU A 545 -9.03 51.25 -9.55
N VAL A 546 -8.50 51.43 -10.76
CA VAL A 546 -9.03 52.45 -11.67
C VAL A 546 -10.36 51.95 -12.27
N PRO A 547 -11.49 52.68 -12.14
CA PRO A 547 -12.80 52.15 -12.52
C PRO A 547 -12.98 51.81 -14.01
N THR A 548 -12.03 52.20 -14.88
CA THR A 548 -11.98 51.74 -16.27
C THR A 548 -11.76 50.23 -16.41
N VAL A 549 -11.36 49.54 -15.33
CA VAL A 549 -11.11 48.09 -15.30
C VAL A 549 -12.35 47.28 -15.68
N PHE A 550 -13.56 47.69 -15.25
CA PHE A 550 -14.83 47.03 -15.56
C PHE A 550 -15.21 47.12 -17.06
N PHE A 551 -14.59 48.01 -17.83
CA PHE A 551 -14.79 48.06 -19.28
C PHE A 551 -13.79 47.18 -20.05
N ARG A 552 -12.63 46.92 -19.46
CA ARG A 552 -11.59 46.05 -20.04
C ARG A 552 -11.80 44.58 -19.68
N HIS A 553 -12.38 44.34 -18.51
CA HIS A 553 -12.72 43.03 -17.98
C HIS A 553 -14.21 43.06 -17.62
N PRO A 554 -15.09 42.90 -18.61
CA PRO A 554 -16.50 43.27 -18.49
C PRO A 554 -17.36 42.24 -17.77
N ASP A 555 -16.78 41.17 -17.22
CA ASP A 555 -17.50 40.08 -16.56
C ASP A 555 -16.70 39.58 -15.34
N VAL A 556 -17.38 38.83 -14.45
CA VAL A 556 -16.83 38.37 -13.17
C VAL A 556 -15.59 37.49 -13.37
N GLY A 557 -15.63 36.54 -14.30
CA GLY A 557 -14.51 35.62 -14.54
C GLY A 557 -13.25 36.34 -15.05
N ARG A 558 -13.39 37.31 -15.96
CA ARG A 558 -12.27 38.10 -16.46
C ARG A 558 -11.75 39.11 -15.45
N LEU A 559 -12.64 39.71 -14.65
CA LEU A 559 -12.23 40.60 -13.58
C LEU A 559 -11.48 39.80 -12.49
N ALA A 560 -11.97 38.62 -12.11
CA ALA A 560 -11.30 37.71 -11.19
C ALA A 560 -9.91 37.32 -11.71
N ALA A 561 -9.81 36.90 -12.97
CA ALA A 561 -8.52 36.55 -13.59
C ALA A 561 -7.54 37.73 -13.57
N HIS A 562 -8.02 38.95 -13.82
CA HIS A 562 -7.21 40.15 -13.80
C HIS A 562 -6.76 40.54 -12.39
N LEU A 563 -7.66 40.51 -11.41
CA LEU A 563 -7.35 40.82 -10.01
C LEU A 563 -6.39 39.78 -9.42
N CYS A 564 -6.56 38.49 -9.73
CA CYS A 564 -5.62 37.44 -9.33
C CYS A 564 -4.23 37.63 -9.94
N ALA A 565 -4.16 38.16 -11.17
CA ALA A 565 -2.89 38.43 -11.84
C ALA A 565 -2.20 39.71 -11.33
N GLU A 566 -2.97 40.74 -10.97
CA GLU A 566 -2.44 42.05 -10.58
C GLU A 566 -2.18 42.18 -9.06
N PHE A 567 -2.99 41.53 -8.22
CA PHE A 567 -2.92 41.61 -6.75
C PHE A 567 -2.90 40.22 -6.07
N PRO A 568 -1.98 39.31 -6.44
CA PRO A 568 -2.02 37.90 -6.04
C PRO A 568 -1.97 37.66 -4.52
N GLU A 569 -1.28 38.52 -3.76
CA GLU A 569 -1.17 38.37 -2.29
C GLU A 569 -2.41 38.88 -1.53
N GLU A 570 -3.09 39.88 -2.08
CA GLU A 570 -4.33 40.43 -1.56
C GLU A 570 -5.53 39.54 -1.93
N THR A 571 -5.57 39.01 -3.16
CA THR A 571 -6.60 38.05 -3.58
C THR A 571 -6.47 36.70 -2.87
N ALA A 572 -5.25 36.25 -2.55
CA ALA A 572 -5.03 35.06 -1.72
C ALA A 572 -5.51 35.23 -0.26
N ARG A 573 -5.60 36.47 0.25
CA ARG A 573 -6.13 36.76 1.60
C ARG A 573 -7.65 36.68 1.69
N LEU A 574 -8.35 36.95 0.60
CA LEU A 574 -9.81 36.81 0.50
C LEU A 574 -10.26 35.33 0.49
N ALA A 575 -9.35 34.37 0.23
CA ALA A 575 -9.66 32.98 -0.10
C ALA A 575 -9.32 31.90 0.98
N ARG A 576 -9.15 32.22 2.28
CA ARG A 576 -8.78 31.19 3.29
C ARG A 576 -9.79 31.01 4.44
N PRO A 577 -10.28 29.79 4.69
CA PRO A 577 -10.51 29.27 6.04
C PRO A 577 -9.17 28.79 6.66
N ALA A 578 -9.02 28.96 7.97
CA ALA A 578 -7.81 28.62 8.70
C ALA A 578 -7.62 27.09 8.86
N ARG A 579 -6.45 26.58 8.46
CA ARG A 579 -5.88 25.31 8.95
C ARG A 579 -5.47 25.54 10.40
N GLN A 580 -6.18 24.95 11.37
CA GLN A 580 -5.76 24.99 12.77
C GLN A 580 -4.54 24.07 12.95
N PRO A 581 -3.49 24.49 13.68
CA PRO A 581 -2.55 23.53 14.25
C PRO A 581 -3.32 22.64 15.23
N ALA A 582 -2.99 21.34 15.24
CA ALA A 582 -3.52 20.40 16.21
C ALA A 582 -3.41 21.00 17.62
N GLY A 583 -4.54 21.02 18.34
CA GLY A 583 -4.57 21.36 19.76
C GLY A 583 -3.71 20.40 20.58
N GLU A 584 -3.57 20.71 21.87
CA GLU A 584 -2.96 19.82 22.89
C GLU A 584 -3.30 18.34 22.66
N PRO A 585 -2.40 17.38 23.01
CA PRO A 585 -2.52 15.96 22.65
C PRO A 585 -3.89 15.38 23.07
N GLY A 586 -4.83 15.49 22.13
CA GLY A 586 -6.20 15.07 22.28
C GLY A 586 -6.29 13.64 21.79
N ASP A 587 -6.38 12.71 22.73
CA ASP A 587 -6.68 11.29 22.59
C ASP A 587 -6.15 10.62 21.30
N ALA A 588 -4.97 9.98 21.37
CA ALA A 588 -4.34 9.21 20.29
C ALA A 588 -5.12 7.95 19.85
N ALA A 589 -6.36 7.79 20.31
CA ALA A 589 -7.25 6.69 20.00
C ALA A 589 -7.75 6.73 18.55
N ILE A 590 -7.77 5.55 17.91
CA ILE A 590 -8.21 5.38 16.53
C ILE A 590 -9.51 4.56 16.52
N ALA A 591 -10.56 5.10 15.90
CA ALA A 591 -11.81 4.39 15.68
C ALA A 591 -11.68 3.41 14.51
N VAL A 592 -12.17 2.19 14.71
CA VAL A 592 -12.53 1.29 13.61
C VAL A 592 -13.91 1.70 13.14
N ILE A 593 -13.99 2.42 12.02
CA ILE A 593 -15.26 2.96 11.52
C ILE A 593 -15.99 1.98 10.60
N GLY A 594 -15.26 1.15 9.85
CA GLY A 594 -15.84 0.11 9.01
C GLY A 594 -15.01 -1.18 9.05
N MET A 595 -15.65 -2.32 8.83
CA MET A 595 -15.02 -3.64 8.77
C MET A 595 -15.75 -4.58 7.80
N ALA A 596 -15.01 -5.20 6.88
CA ALA A 596 -15.56 -6.23 6.00
C ALA A 596 -14.57 -7.38 5.79
N GLY A 597 -15.07 -8.51 5.30
CA GLY A 597 -14.22 -9.62 4.90
C GLY A 597 -14.97 -10.84 4.40
N ARG A 598 -14.22 -11.73 3.75
CA ARG A 598 -14.63 -13.07 3.31
C ARG A 598 -13.84 -14.10 4.10
N PHE A 599 -14.53 -15.08 4.66
CA PHE A 599 -13.95 -16.11 5.52
C PHE A 599 -14.48 -17.49 5.14
N PRO A 600 -13.81 -18.59 5.56
CA PRO A 600 -14.33 -19.93 5.35
C PRO A 600 -15.73 -20.05 5.95
N GLY A 601 -16.72 -20.49 5.16
CA GLY A 601 -18.10 -20.67 5.61
C GLY A 601 -18.88 -19.40 6.03
N ALA A 602 -18.34 -18.20 5.77
CA ALA A 602 -18.97 -16.92 6.08
C ALA A 602 -18.64 -15.84 5.03
N ARG A 603 -19.67 -15.29 4.37
CA ARG A 603 -19.47 -14.29 3.32
C ARG A 603 -19.24 -12.88 3.86
N ASP A 604 -19.55 -12.62 5.12
CA ASP A 604 -19.37 -11.31 5.74
C ASP A 604 -19.11 -11.44 7.25
N THR A 605 -18.84 -10.31 7.89
CA THR A 605 -18.54 -10.23 9.34
C THR A 605 -19.73 -10.63 10.21
N ALA A 606 -20.96 -10.43 9.72
CA ALA A 606 -22.17 -10.83 10.44
C ALA A 606 -22.34 -12.35 10.44
N GLU A 607 -22.15 -13.01 9.30
CA GLU A 607 -22.16 -14.47 9.23
C GLU A 607 -21.01 -15.09 10.03
N LEU A 608 -19.80 -14.50 9.95
CA LEU A 608 -18.67 -14.94 10.77
C LEU A 608 -19.04 -14.91 12.25
N TRP A 609 -19.64 -13.82 12.72
CA TRP A 609 -20.07 -13.70 14.12
C TRP A 609 -21.05 -14.81 14.53
N GLN A 610 -22.05 -15.11 13.70
CA GLN A 610 -22.99 -16.21 13.99
C GLN A 610 -22.29 -17.57 14.05
N ARG A 611 -21.35 -17.84 13.14
CA ARG A 611 -20.56 -19.07 13.15
C ARG A 611 -19.69 -19.22 14.40
N LEU A 612 -19.04 -18.13 14.81
CA LEU A 612 -18.23 -18.08 16.02
C LEU A 612 -19.09 -18.37 17.26
N LEU A 613 -20.25 -17.71 17.39
CA LEU A 613 -21.17 -17.91 18.51
C LEU A 613 -21.70 -19.35 18.60
N SER A 614 -21.95 -20.00 17.45
CA SER A 614 -22.39 -21.40 17.42
C SER A 614 -21.28 -22.42 17.72
N GLY A 615 -20.02 -21.97 17.88
CA GLY A 615 -18.87 -22.87 18.02
C GLY A 615 -18.63 -23.73 16.79
N ALA A 616 -18.88 -23.18 15.59
CA ALA A 616 -18.74 -23.94 14.35
C ALA A 616 -17.26 -24.19 14.01
N ASP A 617 -16.97 -25.41 13.56
CA ASP A 617 -15.75 -25.76 12.82
C ASP A 617 -16.02 -25.50 11.32
N LEU A 618 -15.24 -24.62 10.74
CA LEU A 618 -15.34 -24.11 9.36
C LEU A 618 -14.24 -24.68 8.46
N VAL A 619 -13.42 -25.59 8.98
CA VAL A 619 -12.43 -26.35 8.21
C VAL A 619 -13.14 -27.47 7.44
N THR A 620 -12.83 -27.59 6.15
CA THR A 620 -13.41 -28.58 5.23
C THR A 620 -12.33 -29.40 4.54
N ASP A 621 -12.72 -30.45 3.83
CA ASP A 621 -11.84 -31.05 2.83
C ASP A 621 -11.47 -30.02 1.75
N VAL A 622 -10.33 -30.22 1.09
CA VAL A 622 -9.92 -29.37 -0.04
C VAL A 622 -10.96 -29.48 -1.17
N PRO A 623 -11.53 -28.35 -1.64
CA PRO A 623 -12.56 -28.39 -2.66
C PRO A 623 -12.04 -29.03 -3.97
N PRO A 624 -12.81 -29.93 -4.60
CA PRO A 624 -12.36 -30.70 -5.76
C PRO A 624 -12.15 -29.85 -7.02
N ASP A 625 -12.70 -28.64 -7.05
CA ASP A 625 -12.51 -27.66 -8.12
C ASP A 625 -11.22 -26.85 -8.00
N ARG A 626 -10.47 -26.98 -6.88
CA ARG A 626 -9.13 -26.41 -6.72
C ARG A 626 -8.06 -27.31 -7.33
N TRP A 627 -7.90 -28.50 -6.76
CA TRP A 627 -7.03 -29.57 -7.28
C TRP A 627 -7.43 -30.93 -6.69
N ASP A 628 -6.95 -32.02 -7.28
CA ASP A 628 -7.08 -33.35 -6.66
C ASP A 628 -6.08 -33.49 -5.50
N HIS A 629 -6.54 -33.22 -4.28
CA HIS A 629 -5.69 -33.29 -3.09
C HIS A 629 -5.11 -34.69 -2.83
N ARG A 630 -5.77 -35.76 -3.32
CA ARG A 630 -5.26 -37.14 -3.16
C ARG A 630 -3.95 -37.37 -3.92
N ALA A 631 -3.67 -36.57 -4.94
CA ALA A 631 -2.44 -36.65 -5.71
C ALA A 631 -1.21 -36.21 -4.89
N VAL A 632 -1.40 -35.34 -3.90
CA VAL A 632 -0.32 -34.77 -3.08
C VAL A 632 -0.40 -35.15 -1.60
N TYR A 633 -1.47 -35.79 -1.16
CA TYR A 633 -1.66 -36.24 0.22
C TYR A 633 -1.00 -37.60 0.50
N ASP A 634 -0.24 -37.70 1.60
CA ASP A 634 0.17 -38.96 2.23
C ASP A 634 0.12 -38.79 3.76
N PRO A 635 -0.68 -39.60 4.49
CA PRO A 635 -0.80 -39.49 5.95
C PRO A 635 0.51 -39.76 6.70
N ARG A 636 1.53 -40.32 6.05
CA ARG A 636 2.88 -40.50 6.63
C ARG A 636 3.76 -39.25 6.48
N GLY A 637 3.35 -38.28 5.68
CA GLY A 637 4.17 -37.15 5.26
C GLY A 637 5.40 -37.56 4.44
N GLY A 638 6.25 -36.59 4.12
CA GLY A 638 7.52 -36.82 3.41
C GLY A 638 7.39 -36.87 1.88
N ASP A 639 8.52 -37.01 1.18
CA ASP A 639 8.63 -37.11 -0.29
C ASP A 639 7.87 -36.03 -1.10
N GLY A 640 7.72 -34.83 -0.53
CA GLY A 640 7.00 -33.72 -1.15
C GLY A 640 5.51 -33.82 -1.18
N ARG A 641 4.97 -34.63 -0.27
CA ARG A 641 3.56 -34.76 0.01
C ARG A 641 3.17 -34.01 1.28
N THR A 642 1.89 -33.71 1.38
CA THR A 642 1.27 -33.15 2.58
C THR A 642 0.61 -34.25 3.40
N ASP A 643 0.74 -34.17 4.70
CA ASP A 643 0.03 -34.96 5.69
C ASP A 643 -1.21 -34.24 6.25
N CYS A 644 -1.43 -32.99 5.87
CA CYS A 644 -2.61 -32.23 6.24
C CYS A 644 -3.75 -32.48 5.25
N PRO A 645 -4.90 -33.03 5.70
CA PRO A 645 -5.99 -33.45 4.81
C PRO A 645 -7.03 -32.35 4.48
N ARG A 646 -7.03 -31.24 5.23
CA ARG A 646 -8.14 -30.28 5.27
C ARG A 646 -7.65 -28.82 5.23
N GLY A 647 -8.57 -27.88 5.05
CA GLY A 647 -8.29 -26.44 4.96
C GLY A 647 -9.53 -25.58 5.19
N GLY A 648 -9.34 -24.30 5.48
CA GLY A 648 -10.43 -23.31 5.46
C GLY A 648 -10.50 -22.62 4.11
N PHE A 649 -11.55 -22.86 3.31
CA PHE A 649 -11.64 -22.32 1.94
C PHE A 649 -12.80 -21.34 1.76
N LEU A 650 -12.57 -20.31 0.94
CA LEU A 650 -13.64 -19.47 0.41
C LEU A 650 -14.38 -20.24 -0.69
N ALA A 651 -15.70 -20.16 -0.68
CA ALA A 651 -16.56 -20.84 -1.66
C ALA A 651 -16.40 -20.31 -3.09
N ASP A 652 -16.08 -19.03 -3.22
CA ASP A 652 -16.18 -18.29 -4.48
C ASP A 652 -14.90 -17.48 -4.77
N ALA A 653 -13.73 -18.08 -4.56
CA ALA A 653 -12.45 -17.38 -4.75
C ALA A 653 -12.21 -16.95 -6.22
N ASP A 654 -12.91 -17.56 -7.17
CA ASP A 654 -12.86 -17.26 -8.59
C ASP A 654 -13.89 -16.22 -9.06
N ARG A 655 -14.76 -15.72 -8.15
CA ARG A 655 -15.88 -14.83 -8.49
C ARG A 655 -15.56 -13.36 -8.24
N PHE A 656 -15.99 -12.50 -9.15
CA PHE A 656 -15.75 -11.07 -9.09
C PHE A 656 -16.78 -10.26 -9.91
N ASP A 657 -17.07 -9.03 -9.51
CA ASP A 657 -17.88 -8.07 -10.29
C ASP A 657 -17.01 -7.16 -11.16
N ALA A 658 -16.46 -7.71 -12.25
CA ALA A 658 -15.51 -6.97 -13.09
C ALA A 658 -16.12 -5.70 -13.72
N ALA A 659 -17.43 -5.74 -14.04
CA ALA A 659 -18.12 -4.60 -14.64
C ALA A 659 -18.18 -3.40 -13.68
N LEU A 660 -18.48 -3.62 -12.40
CA LEU A 660 -18.48 -2.56 -11.38
C LEU A 660 -17.10 -1.91 -11.24
N PHE A 661 -16.03 -2.71 -11.30
CA PHE A 661 -14.65 -2.24 -11.17
C PHE A 661 -14.00 -1.82 -12.49
N VAL A 662 -14.80 -1.65 -13.56
CA VAL A 662 -14.35 -1.18 -14.88
C VAL A 662 -13.20 -2.03 -15.44
N MET A 663 -13.29 -3.34 -15.22
CA MET A 663 -12.28 -4.31 -15.61
C MET A 663 -12.82 -5.17 -16.76
N SER A 664 -12.04 -5.28 -17.84
CA SER A 664 -12.41 -6.19 -18.93
C SER A 664 -12.34 -7.66 -18.48
N PRO A 665 -13.07 -8.59 -19.10
CA PRO A 665 -12.97 -10.01 -18.76
C PRO A 665 -11.55 -10.56 -18.81
N ASP A 666 -10.76 -10.16 -19.81
CA ASP A 666 -9.37 -10.59 -19.97
C ASP A 666 -8.46 -10.04 -18.87
N GLU A 667 -8.69 -8.80 -18.43
CA GLU A 667 -7.97 -8.21 -17.30
C GLU A 667 -8.37 -8.90 -15.98
N ALA A 668 -9.65 -9.19 -15.78
CA ALA A 668 -10.13 -9.89 -14.60
C ALA A 668 -9.61 -11.33 -14.51
N GLU A 669 -9.45 -12.02 -15.64
CA GLU A 669 -8.82 -13.34 -15.71
C GLU A 669 -7.29 -13.28 -15.50
N ALA A 670 -6.63 -12.17 -15.81
CA ALA A 670 -5.21 -11.98 -15.56
C ALA A 670 -4.89 -11.47 -14.15
N THR A 671 -5.89 -10.92 -13.44
CA THR A 671 -5.73 -10.33 -12.11
C THR A 671 -5.83 -11.39 -11.01
N ASP A 672 -4.85 -11.39 -10.11
CA ASP A 672 -4.82 -12.29 -8.94
C ASP A 672 -6.16 -12.18 -8.17
N PRO A 673 -6.85 -13.30 -7.89
CA PRO A 673 -8.10 -13.27 -7.16
C PRO A 673 -8.01 -12.62 -5.77
N GLN A 674 -6.83 -12.61 -5.13
CA GLN A 674 -6.60 -11.84 -3.90
C GLN A 674 -6.85 -10.35 -4.11
N SER A 675 -6.35 -9.77 -5.21
CA SER A 675 -6.54 -8.36 -5.56
C SER A 675 -7.99 -8.05 -6.00
N ARG A 676 -8.63 -8.99 -6.70
CA ARG A 676 -10.05 -8.86 -7.09
C ARG A 676 -10.97 -8.81 -5.88
N LEU A 677 -10.88 -9.80 -5.00
CA LEU A 677 -11.69 -9.85 -3.79
C LEU A 677 -11.37 -8.70 -2.84
N LEU A 678 -10.13 -8.21 -2.83
CA LEU A 678 -9.75 -7.04 -2.03
C LEU A 678 -10.50 -5.78 -2.46
N LEU A 679 -10.69 -5.55 -3.77
CA LEU A 679 -11.51 -4.43 -4.25
C LEU A 679 -12.95 -4.48 -3.73
N GLU A 680 -13.58 -5.65 -3.79
CA GLU A 680 -14.93 -5.87 -3.22
C GLU A 680 -14.95 -5.62 -1.71
N VAL A 681 -13.99 -6.15 -0.97
CA VAL A 681 -13.92 -6.02 0.50
C VAL A 681 -13.65 -4.57 0.92
N LEU A 682 -12.83 -3.81 0.19
CA LEU A 682 -12.60 -2.39 0.48
C LEU A 682 -13.85 -1.55 0.21
N TRP A 683 -14.58 -1.83 -0.88
CA TRP A 683 -15.89 -1.22 -1.13
C TRP A 683 -16.86 -1.46 0.02
N GLU A 684 -16.99 -2.71 0.46
CA GLU A 684 -17.88 -3.06 1.57
C GLU A 684 -17.45 -2.41 2.88
N THR A 685 -16.14 -2.33 3.14
CA THR A 685 -15.59 -1.66 4.32
C THR A 685 -15.95 -0.16 4.32
N ALA A 686 -15.91 0.49 3.15
CA ALA A 686 -16.34 1.87 2.97
C ALA A 686 -17.83 2.07 3.26
N GLU A 687 -18.67 1.15 2.77
CA GLU A 687 -20.13 1.20 2.96
C GLU A 687 -20.54 0.88 4.40
N ASP A 688 -19.84 -0.05 5.06
CA ASP A 688 -20.00 -0.36 6.48
C ASP A 688 -19.63 0.85 7.35
N GLY A 689 -18.53 1.54 7.00
CA GLY A 689 -18.14 2.81 7.60
C GLY A 689 -19.03 4.00 7.23
N ALA A 690 -19.99 3.81 6.33
CA ALA A 690 -20.86 4.86 5.79
C ALA A 690 -20.09 6.07 5.23
N VAL A 691 -18.98 5.80 4.52
CA VAL A 691 -18.11 6.82 3.91
C VAL A 691 -17.90 6.65 2.41
N ALA A 692 -18.44 5.58 1.80
CA ALA A 692 -18.17 5.27 0.38
C ALA A 692 -18.44 6.46 -0.57
N GLY A 693 -19.51 7.22 -0.33
CA GLY A 693 -19.88 8.39 -1.14
C GLY A 693 -18.95 9.61 -0.98
N ARG A 694 -17.95 9.57 -0.10
CA ARG A 694 -17.00 10.67 0.17
C ARG A 694 -15.53 10.23 0.14
N LEU A 695 -15.24 9.05 -0.40
CA LEU A 695 -13.85 8.55 -0.52
C LEU A 695 -13.11 9.14 -1.72
N GLN A 696 -13.83 9.46 -2.79
CA GLN A 696 -13.21 9.95 -4.01
C GLN A 696 -12.45 11.25 -3.78
N GLY A 697 -11.16 11.26 -4.12
CA GLY A 697 -10.25 12.40 -3.94
C GLY A 697 -9.82 12.61 -2.50
N SER A 698 -10.16 11.71 -1.58
CA SER A 698 -9.84 11.87 -0.16
C SER A 698 -8.40 11.46 0.17
N ASP A 699 -7.84 12.10 1.20
CA ASP A 699 -6.56 11.74 1.79
C ASP A 699 -6.70 10.48 2.67
N THR A 700 -6.93 9.34 2.01
CA THR A 700 -7.06 8.02 2.62
C THR A 700 -5.85 7.16 2.29
N GLY A 701 -5.16 6.63 3.30
CA GLY A 701 -4.08 5.66 3.11
C GLY A 701 -4.58 4.22 2.91
N VAL A 702 -3.76 3.37 2.28
CA VAL A 702 -4.03 1.94 2.02
C VAL A 702 -2.81 1.10 2.40
N PHE A 703 -2.96 0.25 3.42
CA PHE A 703 -1.91 -0.61 3.96
C PHE A 703 -2.35 -2.08 3.86
N VAL A 704 -1.64 -2.90 3.08
CA VAL A 704 -2.06 -4.28 2.79
C VAL A 704 -1.00 -5.30 3.22
N GLY A 705 -1.38 -6.26 4.05
CA GLY A 705 -0.55 -7.43 4.36
C GLY A 705 -0.77 -8.58 3.37
N ARG A 706 0.29 -9.02 2.68
CA ARG A 706 0.27 -10.13 1.71
C ARG A 706 1.62 -10.85 1.65
N SER A 707 1.61 -12.18 1.54
CA SER A 707 2.84 -13.00 1.53
C SER A 707 2.94 -13.98 0.35
N PHE A 708 1.82 -14.61 -0.04
CA PHE A 708 1.82 -15.68 -1.04
C PHE A 708 1.33 -15.22 -2.44
N ARG A 709 1.85 -15.90 -3.47
CA ARG A 709 1.70 -15.57 -4.91
C ARG A 709 1.23 -16.76 -5.74
N ASP A 710 0.37 -17.61 -5.16
CA ASP A 710 -0.09 -18.86 -5.76
C ASP A 710 -0.66 -18.71 -7.17
N TYR A 711 -1.32 -17.59 -7.47
CA TYR A 711 -1.90 -17.36 -8.79
C TYR A 711 -0.85 -17.21 -9.90
N GLU A 712 0.23 -16.47 -9.59
CA GLU A 712 1.38 -16.34 -10.49
C GLU A 712 2.06 -17.71 -10.68
N GLU A 713 2.25 -18.47 -9.60
CA GLU A 713 2.81 -19.83 -9.68
C GLU A 713 1.95 -20.75 -10.57
N GLU A 714 0.62 -20.67 -10.46
CA GLU A 714 -0.31 -21.45 -11.28
C GLU A 714 -0.31 -21.01 -12.75
N MET A 715 -0.17 -19.71 -13.03
CA MET A 715 -0.01 -19.20 -14.41
C MET A 715 1.24 -19.77 -15.07
N ILE A 716 2.37 -19.75 -14.35
CA ILE A 716 3.64 -20.31 -14.81
C ILE A 716 3.52 -21.82 -15.03
N ARG A 717 2.92 -22.55 -14.08
CA ARG A 717 2.75 -24.02 -14.16
C ARG A 717 1.93 -24.45 -15.37
N ARG A 718 1.01 -23.61 -15.85
CA ARG A 718 0.16 -23.86 -17.02
C ARG A 718 0.79 -23.44 -18.35
N ASP A 719 2.02 -22.93 -18.34
CA ASP A 719 2.71 -22.39 -19.51
C ASP A 719 1.83 -21.34 -20.24
N ARG A 720 1.13 -20.51 -19.47
CA ARG A 720 0.28 -19.45 -20.03
C ARG A 720 1.17 -18.41 -20.70
N PRO A 721 0.93 -18.05 -21.97
CA PRO A 721 1.64 -16.94 -22.59
C PRO A 721 1.36 -15.66 -21.82
N VAL A 722 2.42 -14.91 -21.47
CA VAL A 722 2.27 -13.67 -20.71
C VAL A 722 1.31 -12.74 -21.45
N GLY A 723 0.24 -12.31 -20.79
CA GLY A 723 -0.81 -11.41 -21.33
C GLY A 723 -0.54 -9.91 -21.05
N PRO A 724 -1.18 -8.94 -21.74
CA PRO A 724 -0.91 -7.51 -21.54
C PRO A 724 -1.29 -7.02 -20.13
N TYR A 725 -2.25 -7.69 -19.50
CA TYR A 725 -2.72 -7.38 -18.15
C TYR A 725 -1.99 -8.14 -17.05
N GLU A 726 -1.23 -9.18 -17.38
CA GLU A 726 -0.63 -10.08 -16.38
C GLU A 726 0.41 -9.38 -15.48
N PRO A 727 1.34 -8.54 -16.00
CA PRO A 727 2.29 -7.83 -15.13
C PRO A 727 1.62 -6.93 -14.08
N ILE A 728 0.54 -6.24 -14.46
CA ILE A 728 -0.23 -5.39 -13.54
C ILE A 728 -1.27 -6.17 -12.73
N GLY A 729 -1.62 -7.39 -13.16
CA GLY A 729 -2.60 -8.26 -12.53
C GLY A 729 -2.03 -9.07 -11.36
N THR A 730 -0.73 -9.40 -11.41
CA THR A 730 -0.07 -10.23 -10.38
C THR A 730 0.88 -9.47 -9.46
N ALA A 731 1.33 -8.26 -9.86
CA ALA A 731 2.24 -7.44 -9.05
C ALA A 731 1.75 -7.22 -7.62
N VAL A 732 2.64 -7.35 -6.63
CA VAL A 732 2.30 -7.28 -5.20
C VAL A 732 1.97 -5.86 -4.75
N SER A 733 2.68 -4.85 -5.25
CA SER A 733 2.34 -3.43 -5.06
C SER A 733 0.92 -3.05 -5.54
N MET A 734 0.35 -3.78 -6.50
CA MET A 734 -1.00 -3.51 -7.00
C MET A 734 -2.11 -3.88 -6.01
N SER A 735 -1.79 -4.64 -4.97
CA SER A 735 -2.75 -4.90 -3.88
C SER A 735 -3.16 -3.62 -3.14
N ALA A 736 -2.25 -2.65 -2.98
CA ALA A 736 -2.58 -1.33 -2.42
C ALA A 736 -2.94 -0.31 -3.51
N ASN A 737 -2.19 -0.30 -4.62
CA ASN A 737 -2.26 0.76 -5.62
C ASN A 737 -3.50 0.71 -6.52
N ARG A 738 -3.99 -0.48 -6.88
CA ARG A 738 -5.21 -0.60 -7.70
C ARG A 738 -6.45 -0.09 -6.95
N PRO A 739 -6.66 -0.41 -5.66
CA PRO A 739 -7.67 0.27 -4.86
C PRO A 739 -7.50 1.79 -4.79
N SER A 740 -6.28 2.29 -4.56
CA SER A 740 -6.02 3.74 -4.51
C SER A 740 -6.40 4.43 -5.82
N HIS A 741 -6.09 3.83 -6.97
CA HIS A 741 -6.52 4.32 -8.29
C HIS A 741 -8.03 4.24 -8.49
N PHE A 742 -8.64 3.10 -8.16
CA PHE A 742 -10.07 2.88 -8.37
C PHE A 742 -10.93 3.80 -7.50
N PHE A 743 -10.56 4.01 -6.23
CA PHE A 743 -11.29 4.87 -5.29
C PHE A 743 -10.79 6.31 -5.25
N ASP A 744 -9.70 6.64 -5.95
CA ASP A 744 -9.09 7.99 -5.98
C ASP A 744 -8.56 8.43 -4.61
N LEU A 745 -7.77 7.57 -3.99
CA LEU A 745 -7.22 7.78 -2.66
C LEU A 745 -5.78 8.29 -2.79
N THR A 746 -5.49 9.41 -2.14
CA THR A 746 -4.22 10.12 -2.32
C THR A 746 -3.25 9.94 -1.15
N GLY A 747 -3.65 9.28 -0.07
CA GLY A 747 -2.80 9.00 1.09
C GLY A 747 -1.72 7.93 0.82
N PRO A 748 -0.90 7.56 1.82
CA PRO A 748 0.13 6.53 1.67
C PRO A 748 -0.45 5.18 1.23
N SER A 749 0.15 4.55 0.21
CA SER A 749 -0.33 3.29 -0.36
C SER A 749 0.81 2.26 -0.46
N LEU A 750 0.79 1.22 0.37
CA LEU A 750 1.86 0.20 0.39
C LEU A 750 1.40 -1.21 0.75
N THR A 751 2.06 -2.19 0.13
CA THR A 751 1.95 -3.60 0.50
C THR A 751 3.14 -4.00 1.39
N VAL A 752 2.89 -4.73 2.47
CA VAL A 752 3.91 -5.21 3.40
C VAL A 752 3.87 -6.72 3.55
N ASP A 753 5.07 -7.31 3.70
CA ASP A 753 5.23 -8.73 3.98
C ASP A 753 6.01 -8.92 5.29
N THR A 754 5.30 -9.41 6.30
CA THR A 754 5.86 -9.89 7.56
C THR A 754 5.34 -11.30 7.88
N ALA A 755 5.04 -12.09 6.83
CA ALA A 755 4.38 -13.38 6.93
C ALA A 755 3.04 -13.30 7.72
N CYS A 756 2.82 -14.22 8.66
CA CYS A 756 1.56 -14.35 9.40
C CYS A 756 1.14 -13.11 10.20
N SER A 757 2.06 -12.17 10.48
CA SER A 757 1.73 -10.90 11.16
C SER A 757 1.31 -9.79 10.20
N GLY A 758 1.39 -9.99 8.87
CA GLY A 758 1.28 -8.96 7.83
C GLY A 758 0.11 -7.99 8.02
N SER A 759 -1.12 -8.50 8.13
CA SER A 759 -2.30 -7.66 8.29
C SER A 759 -2.38 -6.91 9.62
N LEU A 760 -1.82 -7.44 10.72
CA LEU A 760 -1.77 -6.71 11.99
C LEU A 760 -0.64 -5.67 11.99
N TYR A 761 0.44 -5.95 11.27
CA TYR A 761 1.49 -4.97 10.97
C TYR A 761 0.94 -3.82 10.12
N ALA A 762 0.10 -4.11 9.11
CA ALA A 762 -0.58 -3.10 8.31
C ALA A 762 -1.49 -2.20 9.18
N VAL A 763 -2.18 -2.76 10.17
CA VAL A 763 -2.95 -1.96 11.16
C VAL A 763 -2.03 -1.04 11.96
N HIS A 764 -0.89 -1.54 12.44
CA HIS A 764 0.10 -0.72 13.15
C HIS A 764 0.61 0.45 12.28
N LEU A 765 0.97 0.20 11.03
CA LEU A 765 1.41 1.25 10.09
C LEU A 765 0.31 2.27 9.80
N ALA A 766 -0.94 1.82 9.61
CA ALA A 766 -2.09 2.70 9.39
C ALA A 766 -2.40 3.59 10.61
N VAL A 767 -2.36 3.03 11.82
CA VAL A 767 -2.52 3.80 13.07
C VAL A 767 -1.42 4.84 13.21
N ALA A 768 -0.18 4.45 12.91
CA ALA A 768 0.96 5.35 13.00
C ALA A 768 0.87 6.50 11.98
N ALA A 769 0.46 6.23 10.74
CA ALA A 769 0.23 7.25 9.71
C ALA A 769 -0.87 8.25 10.10
N LEU A 770 -2.00 7.77 10.63
CA LEU A 770 -3.10 8.62 11.11
C LEU A 770 -2.66 9.52 12.28
N ARG A 771 -1.90 8.97 13.24
CA ARG A 771 -1.39 9.74 14.40
C ARG A 771 -0.39 10.83 13.99
N ARG A 772 0.36 10.60 12.91
CA ARG A 772 1.30 11.58 12.34
C ARG A 772 0.63 12.59 11.40
N GLY A 773 -0.64 12.39 11.05
CA GLY A 773 -1.36 13.24 10.09
C GLY A 773 -0.84 13.07 8.66
N GLU A 774 -0.34 11.88 8.31
CA GLU A 774 0.04 11.52 6.93
C GLU A 774 -1.20 11.21 6.07
N CYS A 775 -2.34 10.93 6.71
CA CYS A 775 -3.64 10.79 6.09
C CYS A 775 -4.76 11.05 7.12
N GLU A 776 -5.99 11.28 6.64
CA GLU A 776 -7.17 11.52 7.50
C GLU A 776 -7.97 10.25 7.79
N MET A 777 -7.90 9.28 6.87
CA MET A 777 -8.47 7.94 7.01
C MET A 777 -7.44 6.91 6.51
N ALA A 778 -7.55 5.67 6.96
CA ALA A 778 -6.65 4.61 6.50
C ALA A 778 -7.34 3.25 6.43
N TYR A 779 -7.23 2.58 5.28
CA TYR A 779 -7.50 1.16 5.16
C TYR A 779 -6.31 0.35 5.68
N ALA A 780 -6.60 -0.60 6.55
CA ALA A 780 -5.70 -1.72 6.80
C ALA A 780 -6.37 -3.00 6.31
N ALA A 781 -5.68 -3.75 5.44
CA ALA A 781 -6.20 -4.94 4.80
C ALA A 781 -5.21 -6.12 4.84
N GLY A 782 -5.72 -7.32 4.60
CA GLY A 782 -4.95 -8.56 4.57
C GLY A 782 -5.58 -9.58 3.64
N THR A 783 -4.74 -10.26 2.85
CA THR A 783 -5.20 -11.27 1.89
C THR A 783 -4.42 -12.57 2.03
N ASN A 784 -5.13 -13.69 1.99
CA ASN A 784 -4.56 -15.02 1.84
C ASN A 784 -5.53 -15.90 1.06
N LEU A 785 -5.09 -16.48 -0.05
CA LEU A 785 -5.81 -17.52 -0.79
C LEU A 785 -4.87 -18.68 -1.08
N ILE A 786 -5.42 -19.90 -1.13
CA ILE A 786 -4.68 -21.12 -1.37
C ILE A 786 -5.10 -21.65 -2.74
N LEU A 787 -4.27 -21.40 -3.75
CA LEU A 787 -4.62 -21.65 -5.16
C LEU A 787 -3.81 -22.79 -5.78
N THR A 788 -2.78 -23.28 -5.08
CA THR A 788 -1.96 -24.43 -5.53
C THR A 788 -1.72 -25.47 -4.42
N PRO A 789 -1.63 -26.77 -4.75
CA PRO A 789 -1.21 -27.81 -3.79
C PRO A 789 0.19 -27.57 -3.20
N ARG A 790 1.03 -26.78 -3.87
CA ARG A 790 2.40 -26.46 -3.42
C ARG A 790 2.41 -25.75 -2.08
N HIS A 791 1.40 -24.94 -1.79
CA HIS A 791 1.22 -24.29 -0.49
C HIS A 791 1.24 -25.29 0.66
N TYR A 792 0.48 -26.38 0.52
CA TYR A 792 0.44 -27.47 1.49
C TYR A 792 1.77 -28.21 1.61
N THR A 793 2.37 -28.58 0.48
CA THR A 793 3.59 -29.41 0.50
C THR A 793 4.79 -28.64 1.06
N GLN A 794 4.89 -27.32 0.83
CA GLN A 794 5.92 -26.48 1.43
C GLN A 794 5.77 -26.33 2.94
N LEU A 795 4.53 -26.15 3.43
CA LEU A 795 4.26 -26.00 4.86
C LEU A 795 4.39 -27.32 5.62
N SER A 796 3.97 -28.45 5.04
CA SER A 796 4.24 -29.78 5.61
C SER A 796 5.74 -30.07 5.66
N ALA A 797 6.53 -29.60 4.68
CA ALA A 797 7.98 -29.82 4.68
C ALA A 797 8.70 -29.18 5.88
N ILE A 798 8.17 -28.09 6.45
CA ILE A 798 8.68 -27.48 7.70
C ILE A 798 7.97 -27.97 8.96
N GLY A 799 7.06 -28.95 8.84
CA GLY A 799 6.30 -29.50 9.96
C GLY A 799 5.31 -28.51 10.58
N ALA A 800 4.84 -27.51 9.82
CA ALA A 800 3.92 -26.50 10.32
C ALA A 800 2.46 -26.97 10.36
N LEU A 801 2.10 -27.93 9.49
CA LEU A 801 0.71 -28.35 9.32
C LEU A 801 0.28 -29.46 10.28
N SER A 802 -0.99 -29.43 10.67
CA SER A 802 -1.63 -30.43 11.51
C SER A 802 -2.02 -31.66 10.69
N PRO A 803 -1.50 -32.87 11.03
CA PRO A 803 -1.94 -34.12 10.42
C PRO A 803 -3.36 -34.52 10.82
N SER A 804 -3.83 -34.09 12.01
CA SER A 804 -5.21 -34.28 12.43
C SER A 804 -6.21 -33.37 11.69
N GLY A 805 -5.69 -32.36 10.98
CA GLY A 805 -6.49 -31.47 10.15
C GLY A 805 -7.34 -30.51 10.96
N ALA A 806 -6.91 -30.08 12.15
CA ALA A 806 -7.54 -29.02 12.94
C ALA A 806 -6.49 -28.16 13.66
N CYS A 807 -6.82 -26.90 13.97
CA CYS A 807 -5.96 -26.07 14.84
C CYS A 807 -6.31 -26.32 16.31
N HIS A 808 -5.60 -27.24 16.97
CA HIS A 808 -5.81 -27.59 18.38
C HIS A 808 -5.16 -26.59 19.35
N ALA A 809 -5.49 -25.30 19.20
CA ALA A 809 -4.90 -24.20 19.98
C ALA A 809 -5.07 -24.40 21.49
N PHE A 810 -3.94 -24.38 22.20
CA PHE A 810 -3.80 -24.54 23.66
C PHE A 810 -4.27 -25.90 24.22
N ASP A 811 -4.60 -26.86 23.36
CA ASP A 811 -5.07 -28.19 23.75
C ASP A 811 -3.91 -29.21 23.75
N GLU A 812 -4.01 -30.27 24.55
CA GLU A 812 -3.00 -31.36 24.58
C GLU A 812 -2.77 -32.03 23.22
N ARG A 813 -3.72 -31.91 22.29
CA ARG A 813 -3.65 -32.42 20.91
C ARG A 813 -2.91 -31.51 19.93
N ALA A 814 -2.44 -30.33 20.35
CA ALA A 814 -1.68 -29.41 19.50
C ALA A 814 -0.60 -30.16 18.68
N ASP A 815 -0.75 -30.17 17.35
CA ASP A 815 0.09 -30.93 16.43
C ASP A 815 0.45 -30.17 15.14
N GLY A 816 0.06 -28.90 15.04
CA GLY A 816 0.23 -28.06 13.86
C GLY A 816 -0.99 -27.17 13.62
N TYR A 817 -0.98 -26.40 12.52
CA TYR A 817 -2.14 -25.63 12.09
C TYR A 817 -2.72 -26.15 10.77
N VAL A 818 -3.93 -25.71 10.43
CA VAL A 818 -4.57 -25.97 9.14
C VAL A 818 -4.57 -24.69 8.32
N PRO A 819 -4.09 -24.67 7.06
CA PRO A 819 -4.12 -23.45 6.24
C PRO A 819 -5.53 -22.98 5.96
N ALA A 820 -5.73 -21.66 5.84
CA ALA A 820 -7.01 -21.09 5.52
C ALA A 820 -6.93 -19.83 4.64
N GLU A 821 -8.04 -19.53 3.99
CA GLU A 821 -8.23 -18.39 3.11
C GLU A 821 -9.02 -17.28 3.80
N ALA A 822 -8.60 -16.02 3.63
CA ALA A 822 -9.42 -14.86 3.96
C ALA A 822 -8.96 -13.61 3.21
N VAL A 823 -9.92 -12.72 2.95
CA VAL A 823 -9.67 -11.34 2.52
C VAL A 823 -10.45 -10.45 3.46
N ALA A 824 -9.76 -9.58 4.20
CA ALA A 824 -10.40 -8.76 5.23
C ALA A 824 -9.79 -7.36 5.27
N ALA A 825 -10.61 -6.38 5.66
CA ALA A 825 -10.18 -5.00 5.83
C ALA A 825 -10.92 -4.30 6.97
N VAL A 826 -10.26 -3.28 7.53
CA VAL A 826 -10.85 -2.28 8.41
C VAL A 826 -10.55 -0.89 7.89
N LEU A 827 -11.47 0.04 8.09
CA LEU A 827 -11.26 1.46 7.84
C LEU A 827 -11.11 2.19 9.17
N LEU A 828 -10.03 2.95 9.27
CA LEU A 828 -9.56 3.59 10.48
C LEU A 828 -9.62 5.11 10.36
N LYS A 829 -9.93 5.78 11.47
CA LYS A 829 -9.99 7.24 11.57
C LYS A 829 -9.69 7.69 13.00
N PRO A 830 -9.06 8.86 13.24
CA PRO A 830 -8.92 9.38 14.60
C PRO A 830 -10.28 9.43 15.30
N LEU A 831 -10.38 8.94 16.54
CA LEU A 831 -11.66 8.77 17.24
C LEU A 831 -12.43 10.10 17.35
N ALA A 832 -11.73 11.19 17.69
CA ALA A 832 -12.33 12.52 17.77
C ALA A 832 -12.95 12.96 16.43
N ALA A 833 -12.29 12.66 15.32
CA ALA A 833 -12.80 12.96 13.98
C ALA A 833 -14.00 12.08 13.62
N ALA A 834 -13.94 10.77 13.92
CA ALA A 834 -15.06 9.86 13.70
C ALA A 834 -16.32 10.27 14.47
N LEU A 835 -16.17 10.66 15.74
CA LEU A 835 -17.28 11.13 16.58
C LEU A 835 -17.86 12.46 16.08
N ARG A 836 -16.98 13.42 15.72
CA ARG A 836 -17.39 14.71 15.15
C ARG A 836 -18.17 14.53 13.87
N ASP A 837 -17.71 13.63 13.01
CA ASP A 837 -18.29 13.45 11.68
C ASP A 837 -19.56 12.58 11.73
N GLY A 838 -19.85 11.93 12.87
CA GLY A 838 -21.01 11.07 13.06
C GLY A 838 -20.85 9.68 12.44
N ASP A 839 -19.61 9.20 12.35
CA ASP A 839 -19.26 7.90 11.80
C ASP A 839 -19.65 6.76 12.75
N PRO A 840 -20.03 5.58 12.22
CA PRO A 840 -20.14 4.38 13.04
C PRO A 840 -18.78 4.08 13.70
N VAL A 841 -18.81 3.58 14.94
CA VAL A 841 -17.59 3.15 15.65
C VAL A 841 -17.81 1.72 16.12
N HIS A 842 -17.09 0.78 15.51
CA HIS A 842 -17.20 -0.66 15.78
C HIS A 842 -16.41 -1.03 17.04
N ALA A 843 -15.21 -0.47 17.15
CA ALA A 843 -14.30 -0.59 18.29
C ALA A 843 -13.29 0.56 18.24
N VAL A 844 -12.46 0.69 19.27
CA VAL A 844 -11.41 1.70 19.33
C VAL A 844 -10.06 1.02 19.57
N ILE A 845 -9.10 1.26 18.69
CA ILE A 845 -7.71 0.90 18.90
C ILE A 845 -7.09 1.95 19.83
N ARG A 846 -6.62 1.51 21.00
CA ARG A 846 -5.96 2.38 21.98
C ARG A 846 -4.46 2.42 21.79
N GLY A 847 -3.85 1.29 21.46
CA GLY A 847 -2.44 1.26 21.18
C GLY A 847 -2.00 0.04 20.39
N THR A 848 -0.83 0.16 19.79
CA THR A 848 -0.22 -0.85 18.93
C THR A 848 1.28 -0.90 19.18
N ALA A 849 1.90 -2.06 19.00
CA ALA A 849 3.35 -2.17 18.93
C ALA A 849 3.76 -3.22 17.90
N ALA A 850 5.00 -3.10 17.44
CA ALA A 850 5.64 -4.08 16.56
C ALA A 850 7.12 -4.26 16.94
N ASN A 851 7.64 -5.49 16.81
CA ASN A 851 9.04 -5.81 17.08
C ASN A 851 9.50 -7.07 16.32
N HIS A 852 10.70 -7.56 16.62
CA HIS A 852 11.22 -8.82 16.08
C HIS A 852 11.76 -9.75 17.17
N GLY A 853 11.63 -11.07 16.96
CA GLY A 853 12.09 -12.12 17.87
C GLY A 853 13.61 -12.18 18.11
N GLY A 854 14.40 -11.37 17.39
CA GLY A 854 15.87 -11.39 17.43
C GLY A 854 16.46 -12.76 17.06
N ARG A 855 17.61 -13.08 17.67
CA ARG A 855 18.27 -14.37 17.48
C ARG A 855 17.60 -15.46 18.32
N ALA A 856 17.27 -16.58 17.68
CA ALA A 856 16.70 -17.77 18.30
C ALA A 856 17.43 -19.05 17.82
N GLY A 857 17.02 -20.23 18.30
CA GLY A 857 17.65 -21.51 17.91
C GLY A 857 17.48 -21.88 16.43
N ALA A 858 16.46 -21.31 15.77
CA ALA A 858 16.24 -21.34 14.33
C ALA A 858 15.54 -20.03 13.93
N VAL A 859 15.58 -19.66 12.65
CA VAL A 859 14.88 -18.45 12.15
C VAL A 859 13.37 -18.52 12.37
N THR A 860 12.80 -19.73 12.45
CA THR A 860 11.36 -19.95 12.67
C THR A 860 10.97 -20.14 14.13
N ALA A 861 11.94 -20.09 15.05
CA ALA A 861 11.69 -20.34 16.47
C ALA A 861 11.16 -19.06 17.15
N PRO A 862 10.01 -19.12 17.85
CA PRO A 862 9.48 -17.97 18.57
C PRO A 862 10.32 -17.62 19.81
N ASN A 863 10.16 -16.39 20.33
CA ASN A 863 10.88 -15.90 21.50
C ASN A 863 9.90 -15.31 22.54
N PRO A 864 9.67 -15.97 23.69
CA PRO A 864 8.65 -15.55 24.65
C PRO A 864 8.95 -14.18 25.27
N GLU A 865 10.22 -13.90 25.55
CA GLU A 865 10.62 -12.62 26.16
C GLU A 865 10.34 -11.44 25.22
N ARG A 866 10.58 -11.61 23.92
CA ARG A 866 10.27 -10.57 22.92
C ARG A 866 8.77 -10.38 22.75
N GLN A 867 7.99 -11.45 22.86
CA GLN A 867 6.53 -11.34 22.88
C GLN A 867 6.05 -10.59 24.13
N SER A 868 6.65 -10.81 25.30
CA SER A 868 6.35 -10.06 26.53
C SER A 868 6.61 -8.56 26.37
N GLU A 869 7.77 -8.18 25.86
CA GLU A 869 8.11 -6.77 25.63
C GLU A 869 7.17 -6.11 24.60
N LEU A 870 6.74 -6.84 23.56
CA LEU A 870 5.77 -6.36 22.59
C LEU A 870 4.43 -6.02 23.25
N LEU A 871 3.94 -6.89 24.13
CA LEU A 871 2.71 -6.69 24.88
C LEU A 871 2.81 -5.45 25.78
N GLU A 872 3.91 -5.33 26.52
CA GLU A 872 4.18 -4.18 27.39
C GLU A 872 4.26 -2.87 26.61
N ALA A 873 4.93 -2.87 25.45
CA ALA A 873 5.01 -1.70 24.58
C ALA A 873 3.62 -1.28 24.08
N ALA A 874 2.78 -2.23 23.66
CA ALA A 874 1.43 -1.93 23.20
C ALA A 874 0.51 -1.43 24.33
N TRP A 875 0.64 -1.97 25.54
CA TRP A 875 -0.11 -1.50 26.72
C TRP A 875 0.34 -0.10 27.15
N ALA A 876 1.64 0.18 27.06
CA ALA A 876 2.21 1.49 27.32
C ALA A 876 1.73 2.53 26.29
N ASP A 877 1.78 2.19 24.99
CA ASP A 877 1.23 3.03 23.91
C ASP A 877 -0.28 3.27 24.08
N ALA A 878 -1.01 2.25 24.54
CA ALA A 878 -2.43 2.37 24.83
C ALA A 878 -2.77 3.18 26.09
N GLY A 879 -1.80 3.42 26.98
CA GLY A 879 -2.02 4.05 28.28
C GLY A 879 -2.97 3.26 29.18
N VAL A 880 -3.02 1.93 29.06
CA VAL A 880 -3.92 1.07 29.84
C VAL A 880 -3.17 0.21 30.85
N ALA A 881 -3.78 -0.02 32.02
CA ALA A 881 -3.27 -1.00 32.97
C ALA A 881 -3.53 -2.43 32.43
N PRO A 882 -2.50 -3.31 32.38
CA PRO A 882 -2.64 -4.63 31.79
C PRO A 882 -3.75 -5.49 32.43
N ASP A 883 -3.98 -5.37 33.73
CA ASP A 883 -5.02 -6.12 34.45
C ASP A 883 -6.47 -5.72 34.10
N THR A 884 -6.63 -4.72 33.24
CA THR A 884 -7.92 -4.34 32.64
C THR A 884 -8.20 -5.02 31.29
N VAL A 885 -7.19 -5.67 30.69
CA VAL A 885 -7.36 -6.49 29.49
C VAL A 885 -8.01 -7.81 29.90
N GLY A 886 -9.27 -8.00 29.50
CA GLY A 886 -10.07 -9.16 29.92
C GLY A 886 -10.13 -10.28 28.89
N TYR A 887 -9.69 -10.02 27.66
CA TYR A 887 -9.66 -10.99 26.58
C TYR A 887 -8.40 -10.87 25.74
N LEU A 888 -7.86 -12.00 25.31
CA LEU A 888 -6.77 -12.09 24.34
C LEU A 888 -7.20 -12.95 23.17
N GLU A 889 -7.23 -12.33 21.99
CA GLU A 889 -7.21 -13.03 20.71
C GLU A 889 -5.75 -13.32 20.37
N ALA A 890 -5.32 -14.52 20.71
CA ALA A 890 -3.95 -14.98 20.59
C ALA A 890 -3.57 -15.28 19.13
N HIS A 891 -2.27 -15.40 18.87
CA HIS A 891 -1.78 -16.00 17.64
C HIS A 891 -2.23 -17.47 17.58
N GLY A 892 -2.01 -18.25 18.64
CA GLY A 892 -2.63 -19.55 18.94
C GLY A 892 -2.76 -20.47 17.73
N THR A 893 -1.64 -21.00 17.25
CA THR A 893 -1.61 -21.82 16.01
C THR A 893 -1.94 -23.29 16.26
N GLY A 894 -1.96 -23.77 17.51
CA GLY A 894 -2.14 -25.20 17.78
C GLY A 894 -0.85 -25.98 17.57
N THR A 895 0.31 -25.32 17.65
CA THR A 895 1.61 -25.98 17.49
C THR A 895 2.18 -26.39 18.84
N LYS A 896 2.88 -27.53 18.89
CA LYS A 896 3.48 -28.09 20.12
C LYS A 896 4.41 -27.12 20.84
N LEU A 897 5.13 -26.28 20.09
CA LEU A 897 6.11 -25.33 20.62
C LEU A 897 5.55 -23.92 20.72
N GLY A 898 4.80 -23.46 19.71
CA GLY A 898 4.33 -22.08 19.63
C GLY A 898 3.35 -21.73 20.73
N ASP A 899 2.38 -22.61 21.01
CA ASP A 899 1.34 -22.33 22.02
C ASP A 899 1.94 -22.18 23.43
N PRO A 900 2.83 -23.07 23.93
CA PRO A 900 3.52 -22.85 25.20
C PRO A 900 4.34 -21.56 25.24
N VAL A 901 5.08 -21.24 24.18
CA VAL A 901 5.90 -20.02 24.12
C VAL A 901 5.04 -18.76 24.18
N GLU A 902 3.90 -18.74 23.49
CA GLU A 902 2.96 -17.63 23.56
C GLU A 902 2.35 -17.47 24.94
N VAL A 903 1.93 -18.58 25.57
CA VAL A 903 1.40 -18.56 26.94
C VAL A 903 2.45 -18.08 27.92
N ASP A 904 3.69 -18.55 27.83
CA ASP A 904 4.79 -18.10 28.67
C ASP A 904 5.06 -16.60 28.52
N GLY A 905 5.09 -16.09 27.28
CA GLY A 905 5.26 -14.67 26.99
C GLY A 905 4.15 -13.81 27.58
N LEU A 906 2.89 -14.25 27.46
CA LEU A 906 1.72 -13.58 28.02
C LEU A 906 1.73 -13.60 29.56
N VAL A 907 1.98 -14.77 30.17
CA VAL A 907 2.05 -14.94 31.62
C VAL A 907 3.16 -14.09 32.22
N ALA A 908 4.34 -14.06 31.59
CA ALA A 908 5.45 -13.23 32.02
C ALA A 908 5.12 -11.73 31.96
N ALA A 909 4.51 -11.27 30.87
CA ALA A 909 4.10 -9.88 30.71
C ALA A 909 3.08 -9.45 31.79
N PHE A 910 2.02 -10.23 32.00
CA PHE A 910 1.05 -9.94 33.06
C PHE A 910 1.66 -10.01 34.46
N GLY A 911 2.49 -11.03 34.74
CA GLY A 911 3.07 -11.26 36.06
C GLY A 911 3.97 -10.12 36.56
N ARG A 912 4.49 -9.28 35.65
CA ARG A 912 5.24 -8.05 35.99
C ARG A 912 4.35 -6.91 36.47
N HIS A 913 3.06 -6.95 36.14
CA HIS A 913 2.11 -5.87 36.41
C HIS A 913 0.97 -6.24 37.37
N THR A 914 0.64 -7.52 37.51
CA THR A 914 -0.47 -7.97 38.35
C THR A 914 -0.27 -9.39 38.88
N SER A 915 -0.84 -9.66 40.06
CA SER A 915 -0.90 -10.99 40.67
C SER A 915 -2.28 -11.63 40.56
N ARG A 916 -3.21 -11.03 39.80
CA ARG A 916 -4.55 -11.58 39.58
C ARG A 916 -4.46 -12.84 38.73
N THR A 917 -5.29 -13.83 39.06
CA THR A 917 -5.31 -15.14 38.39
C THR A 917 -6.64 -15.38 37.68
N GLY A 918 -6.62 -16.13 36.59
CA GLY A 918 -7.80 -16.57 35.82
C GLY A 918 -8.75 -15.46 35.34
N PHE A 919 -8.28 -14.20 35.27
CA PHE A 919 -9.14 -13.06 35.00
C PHE A 919 -9.23 -12.72 33.50
N CYS A 920 -8.20 -13.07 32.72
CA CYS A 920 -8.15 -12.81 31.29
C CYS A 920 -8.46 -14.09 30.52
N ALA A 921 -9.52 -14.07 29.70
CA ALA A 921 -9.81 -15.17 28.79
C ALA A 921 -8.83 -15.13 27.60
N ILE A 922 -8.43 -16.30 27.10
CA ILE A 922 -7.64 -16.44 25.87
C ILE A 922 -8.39 -17.32 24.87
N GLY A 923 -8.34 -16.94 23.59
CA GLY A 923 -8.82 -17.77 22.49
C GLY A 923 -8.22 -17.34 21.15
N THR A 924 -8.64 -18.00 20.07
CA THR A 924 -8.17 -17.71 18.70
C THR A 924 -9.24 -18.04 17.67
N ALA A 925 -9.33 -17.27 16.59
CA ALA A 925 -10.20 -17.55 15.45
C ALA A 925 -9.72 -18.78 14.67
N LYS A 926 -8.43 -19.12 14.76
CA LYS A 926 -7.82 -20.24 14.02
C LYS A 926 -8.43 -21.59 14.37
N ALA A 927 -8.89 -21.77 15.61
CA ALA A 927 -9.61 -22.95 16.05
C ALA A 927 -10.91 -23.20 15.25
N HIS A 928 -11.55 -22.13 14.76
CA HIS A 928 -12.77 -22.24 13.95
C HIS A 928 -12.47 -22.47 12.48
N LEU A 929 -11.57 -21.68 11.90
CA LEU A 929 -11.50 -21.54 10.43
C LEU A 929 -10.14 -21.92 9.83
N GLY A 930 -9.16 -22.30 10.66
CA GLY A 930 -7.77 -22.47 10.25
C GLY A 930 -6.97 -21.17 10.28
N HIS A 931 -5.70 -21.24 9.89
CA HIS A 931 -4.77 -20.13 9.89
C HIS A 931 -4.80 -19.38 8.55
N THR A 932 -5.35 -18.16 8.56
CA THR A 932 -5.44 -17.28 7.38
C THR A 932 -4.15 -16.50 7.07
N GLU A 933 -3.01 -17.01 7.53
CA GLU A 933 -1.65 -16.49 7.31
C GLU A 933 -1.55 -14.95 7.30
N ALA A 934 -1.23 -14.31 6.17
CA ALA A 934 -1.08 -12.86 6.10
C ALA A 934 -2.35 -12.08 6.52
N ALA A 935 -3.54 -12.67 6.37
CA ALA A 935 -4.83 -12.13 6.81
C ALA A 935 -5.23 -12.52 8.26
N ALA A 936 -4.39 -13.29 8.97
CA ALA A 936 -4.72 -13.79 10.32
C ALA A 936 -4.87 -12.69 11.36
N GLY A 937 -4.04 -11.64 11.27
CA GLY A 937 -4.12 -10.48 12.14
C GLY A 937 -5.47 -9.78 12.09
N LEU A 938 -5.95 -9.46 10.88
CA LEU A 938 -7.27 -8.83 10.70
C LEU A 938 -8.44 -9.75 11.01
N THR A 939 -8.31 -11.05 10.72
CA THR A 939 -9.33 -12.04 11.11
C THR A 939 -9.51 -12.04 12.64
N GLY A 940 -8.41 -12.05 13.38
CA GLY A 940 -8.42 -11.92 14.84
C GLY A 940 -8.93 -10.56 15.33
N LEU A 941 -8.50 -9.46 14.69
CA LEU A 941 -8.96 -8.11 15.05
C LEU A 941 -10.47 -7.94 14.87
N ILE A 942 -11.05 -8.45 13.79
CA ILE A 942 -12.49 -8.40 13.54
C ILE A 942 -13.24 -9.20 14.61
N LYS A 943 -12.78 -10.42 14.94
CA LYS A 943 -13.35 -11.20 16.05
C LYS A 943 -13.25 -10.46 17.38
N ALA A 944 -12.12 -9.84 17.69
CA ALA A 944 -11.92 -9.07 18.92
C ALA A 944 -12.83 -7.83 18.97
N ALA A 945 -12.96 -7.09 17.87
CA ALA A 945 -13.87 -5.95 17.73
C ALA A 945 -15.34 -6.37 17.97
N LEU A 946 -15.78 -7.47 17.36
CA LEU A 946 -17.10 -8.05 17.59
C LEU A 946 -17.28 -8.49 19.05
N THR A 947 -16.27 -9.12 19.65
CA THR A 947 -16.27 -9.59 21.04
C THR A 947 -16.44 -8.42 22.03
N VAL A 948 -15.66 -7.33 21.89
CA VAL A 948 -15.77 -6.15 22.77
C VAL A 948 -17.09 -5.40 22.55
N ARG A 949 -17.57 -5.34 21.30
CA ARG A 949 -18.82 -4.64 20.94
C ARG A 949 -20.05 -5.35 21.47
N HIS A 950 -20.12 -6.67 21.29
CA HIS A 950 -21.27 -7.47 21.72
C HIS A 950 -21.18 -7.90 23.19
N GLY A 951 -19.99 -7.84 23.80
CA GLY A 951 -19.80 -8.27 25.19
C GLY A 951 -20.04 -9.77 25.37
N VAL A 952 -19.61 -10.58 24.41
CA VAL A 952 -19.72 -12.05 24.42
C VAL A 952 -18.41 -12.62 23.92
N ILE A 953 -17.82 -13.57 24.64
CA ILE A 953 -16.59 -14.27 24.24
C ILE A 953 -16.99 -15.64 23.67
N PRO A 954 -16.77 -15.90 22.36
CA PRO A 954 -17.11 -17.18 21.75
C PRO A 954 -16.24 -18.34 22.29
N ALA A 955 -16.84 -19.52 22.47
CA ALA A 955 -16.11 -20.76 22.79
C ALA A 955 -15.13 -21.13 21.68
N MET A 956 -13.95 -21.68 22.04
CA MET A 956 -13.10 -22.35 21.07
C MET A 956 -13.66 -23.75 20.73
N PRO A 957 -13.92 -24.04 19.45
CA PRO A 957 -14.51 -25.30 19.04
C PRO A 957 -13.52 -26.43 19.26
N GLY A 958 -14.03 -27.57 19.73
CA GLY A 958 -13.25 -28.78 19.89
C GLY A 958 -12.17 -28.73 20.98
N TYR A 959 -12.01 -27.65 21.75
CA TYR A 959 -11.11 -27.61 22.92
C TYR A 959 -11.62 -28.58 24.00
N GLY A 960 -10.71 -29.39 24.55
CA GLY A 960 -11.04 -30.44 25.52
C GLY A 960 -10.20 -30.37 26.77
N ARG A 961 -8.87 -30.42 26.63
CA ARG A 961 -7.95 -30.45 27.77
C ARG A 961 -6.74 -29.57 27.49
N ALA A 962 -6.41 -28.72 28.46
CA ALA A 962 -5.26 -27.82 28.39
C ALA A 962 -3.96 -28.59 28.07
N ASN A 963 -3.17 -28.01 27.18
CA ASN A 963 -1.80 -28.46 26.92
C ASN A 963 -0.99 -28.39 28.23
N PRO A 964 -0.39 -29.50 28.71
CA PRO A 964 0.32 -29.54 29.99
C PRO A 964 1.57 -28.66 30.03
N TYR A 965 2.05 -28.17 28.88
CA TYR A 965 3.16 -27.23 28.78
C TYR A 965 2.70 -25.76 28.83
N CYS A 966 1.40 -25.47 28.79
CA CYS A 966 0.86 -24.13 28.94
C CYS A 966 0.51 -23.85 30.42
N ALA A 967 1.15 -22.83 31.02
CA ALA A 967 0.99 -22.49 32.43
C ALA A 967 -0.31 -21.70 32.73
N PHE A 968 -1.48 -22.34 32.60
CA PHE A 968 -2.77 -21.73 32.95
C PHE A 968 -3.07 -21.79 34.45
N ASP A 969 -2.72 -22.89 35.12
CA ASP A 969 -3.04 -23.10 36.54
C ASP A 969 -2.34 -22.07 37.43
N GLY A 970 -3.14 -21.28 38.17
CA GLY A 970 -2.62 -20.21 39.03
C GLY A 970 -2.05 -19.00 38.29
N GLY A 971 -2.13 -18.97 36.95
CA GLY A 971 -1.72 -17.86 36.11
C GLY A 971 -2.86 -16.86 35.83
N PRO A 972 -2.58 -15.75 35.12
CA PRO A 972 -3.57 -14.72 34.76
C PRO A 972 -4.58 -15.17 33.70
N LEU A 973 -4.23 -16.18 32.91
CA LEU A 973 -4.97 -16.64 31.74
C LEU A 973 -5.91 -17.80 32.06
N ARG A 974 -7.05 -17.87 31.36
CA ARG A 974 -7.88 -19.06 31.24
C ARG A 974 -8.34 -19.25 29.80
N VAL A 975 -8.35 -20.48 29.33
CA VAL A 975 -8.86 -20.79 27.99
C VAL A 975 -10.39 -20.66 27.96
N ASN A 976 -10.93 -20.03 26.92
CA ASN A 976 -12.38 -19.92 26.75
C ASN A 976 -12.97 -21.15 26.05
N ASP A 977 -13.52 -22.08 26.82
CA ASP A 977 -14.12 -23.33 26.35
C ASP A 977 -15.65 -23.27 26.17
N THR A 978 -16.28 -22.21 26.67
CA THR A 978 -17.72 -21.99 26.63
C THR A 978 -18.05 -20.56 26.19
N THR A 979 -19.13 -20.39 25.43
CA THR A 979 -19.56 -19.06 25.00
C THR A 979 -20.18 -18.35 26.20
N GLU A 980 -19.56 -17.26 26.64
CA GLU A 980 -19.95 -16.56 27.87
C GLU A 980 -20.19 -15.07 27.65
N ARG A 981 -21.07 -14.48 28.47
CA ARG A 981 -21.31 -13.04 28.49
C ARG A 981 -20.17 -12.36 29.23
N TRP A 982 -19.55 -11.38 28.59
CA TRP A 982 -18.48 -10.58 29.18
C TRP A 982 -19.06 -9.33 29.82
N GLU A 983 -19.25 -9.35 31.13
CA GLU A 983 -19.62 -8.15 31.87
C GLU A 983 -18.39 -7.26 32.09
N PRO A 984 -18.47 -5.95 31.81
CA PRO A 984 -17.40 -5.03 32.14
C PRO A 984 -17.24 -4.97 33.66
N ALA A 985 -15.99 -4.89 34.14
CA ALA A 985 -15.73 -4.52 35.53
C ALA A 985 -16.32 -3.12 35.80
N SER A 986 -16.89 -2.90 36.99
CA SER A 986 -17.62 -1.67 37.32
C SER A 986 -16.86 -0.40 36.92
N GLY A 987 -17.41 0.36 35.96
CA GLY A 987 -16.84 1.62 35.47
C GLY A 987 -15.69 1.50 34.46
N LEU A 988 -15.27 0.30 34.07
CA LEU A 988 -14.20 0.08 33.10
C LEU A 988 -14.73 -0.46 31.75
N PRO A 989 -14.19 0.00 30.62
CA PRO A 989 -14.56 -0.54 29.32
C PRO A 989 -13.98 -1.95 29.11
N ARG A 990 -14.65 -2.78 28.30
CA ARG A 990 -14.07 -4.05 27.84
C ARG A 990 -12.86 -3.79 26.95
N ARG A 991 -11.75 -4.46 27.24
CA ARG A 991 -10.48 -4.35 26.51
C ARG A 991 -9.96 -5.72 26.13
N ALA A 992 -9.61 -5.87 24.85
CA ALA A 992 -9.00 -7.06 24.30
C ALA A 992 -7.61 -6.73 23.74
N GLY A 993 -6.68 -7.68 23.83
CA GLY A 993 -5.44 -7.66 23.06
C GLY A 993 -5.53 -8.62 21.87
N VAL A 994 -4.88 -8.29 20.76
CA VAL A 994 -4.79 -9.12 19.55
C VAL A 994 -3.32 -9.31 19.22
N SER A 995 -2.83 -10.54 19.16
CA SER A 995 -1.44 -10.88 18.84
C SER A 995 -1.34 -11.55 17.47
N SER A 996 -0.33 -11.18 16.68
CA SER A 996 0.06 -11.95 15.50
C SER A 996 1.57 -12.03 15.34
N PHE A 997 2.08 -13.25 15.14
CA PHE A 997 3.50 -13.54 15.07
C PHE A 997 3.83 -14.16 13.70
N GLY A 998 4.63 -13.46 12.90
CA GLY A 998 5.16 -14.00 11.65
C GLY A 998 6.16 -15.09 11.96
N PHE A 999 6.16 -16.19 11.20
CA PHE A 999 7.08 -17.30 11.44
C PHE A 999 8.55 -16.86 11.36
N GLY A 1000 8.87 -15.78 10.62
CA GLY A 1000 10.22 -15.20 10.59
C GLY A 1000 10.64 -14.50 11.89
N GLY A 1001 9.69 -14.15 12.76
CA GLY A 1001 9.95 -13.46 14.02
C GLY A 1001 9.42 -12.02 14.08
N ALA A 1002 8.91 -11.46 12.98
CA ALA A 1002 8.24 -10.16 12.98
C ALA A 1002 6.87 -10.25 13.67
N CYS A 1003 6.67 -9.49 14.74
CA CYS A 1003 5.49 -9.59 15.60
C CYS A 1003 4.76 -8.24 15.70
N ALA A 1004 3.44 -8.30 15.89
CA ALA A 1004 2.60 -7.15 16.16
C ALA A 1004 1.56 -7.46 17.25
N HIS A 1005 1.21 -6.45 18.06
CA HIS A 1005 0.15 -6.52 19.05
C HIS A 1005 -0.73 -5.26 19.02
N VAL A 1006 -2.04 -5.43 19.16
CA VAL A 1006 -3.03 -4.33 19.13
C VAL A 1006 -3.95 -4.42 20.35
N VAL A 1007 -4.14 -3.29 21.04
CA VAL A 1007 -5.09 -3.14 22.14
C VAL A 1007 -6.37 -2.50 21.63
N VAL A 1008 -7.47 -3.24 21.76
CA VAL A 1008 -8.81 -2.86 21.30
C VAL A 1008 -9.73 -2.65 22.49
N GLU A 1009 -10.53 -1.61 22.46
CA GLU A 1009 -11.50 -1.27 23.49
C GLU A 1009 -12.90 -1.15 22.88
N GLN A 1010 -13.93 -1.45 23.67
CA GLN A 1010 -15.32 -1.23 23.28
C GLN A 1010 -15.55 0.24 22.84
N PRO A 1011 -16.46 0.49 21.89
CA PRO A 1011 -16.77 1.84 21.45
C PRO A 1011 -17.37 2.70 22.58
N PRO A 1012 -17.21 4.04 22.53
CA PRO A 1012 -17.88 4.94 23.47
C PRO A 1012 -19.40 4.74 23.46
N ALA A 1013 -20.04 4.91 24.62
CA ALA A 1013 -21.50 4.85 24.70
C ALA A 1013 -22.11 5.93 23.79
N SER A 1014 -22.98 5.51 22.86
CA SER A 1014 -23.71 6.48 22.04
C SER A 1014 -24.63 7.32 22.95
N PRO A 1015 -24.68 8.66 22.76
CA PRO A 1015 -25.60 9.49 23.53
C PRO A 1015 -27.05 9.01 23.35
N PRO A 1016 -27.91 9.18 24.37
CA PRO A 1016 -29.30 8.74 24.30
C PRO A 1016 -30.00 9.37 23.09
N ARG A 1017 -30.57 8.50 22.26
CA ARG A 1017 -31.17 8.82 20.96
C ARG A 1017 -32.35 9.78 21.13
N THR A 1018 -32.27 10.99 20.59
CA THR A 1018 -33.46 11.84 20.39
C THR A 1018 -34.22 11.36 19.15
N GLN A 1019 -35.40 10.77 19.34
CA GLN A 1019 -36.34 10.55 18.24
C GLN A 1019 -37.00 11.88 17.86
N SER A 1020 -36.80 12.34 16.62
CA SER A 1020 -37.86 12.74 15.68
C SER A 1020 -37.26 13.44 14.46
N SER A 1021 -37.31 12.82 13.28
CA SER A 1021 -37.53 13.60 12.07
C SER A 1021 -39.05 13.81 11.99
N GLU A 1022 -39.53 15.02 12.22
CA GLU A 1022 -40.92 15.35 11.93
C GLU A 1022 -41.11 15.38 10.40
N GLY A 1023 -41.55 14.26 9.82
CA GLY A 1023 -41.88 14.17 8.39
C GLY A 1023 -41.31 12.93 7.67
N PRO A 1024 -41.68 12.74 6.39
CA PRO A 1024 -41.22 11.62 5.58
C PRO A 1024 -39.73 11.74 5.20
N LEU A 1025 -39.01 10.62 5.28
CA LEU A 1025 -37.59 10.49 4.93
C LEU A 1025 -37.42 9.88 3.53
N VAL A 1026 -36.29 10.18 2.88
CA VAL A 1026 -35.92 9.60 1.57
C VAL A 1026 -34.90 8.46 1.77
N PHE A 1027 -35.21 7.28 1.25
CA PHE A 1027 -34.33 6.11 1.25
C PHE A 1027 -33.91 5.80 -0.20
N PRO A 1028 -32.74 6.29 -0.65
CA PRO A 1028 -32.23 6.02 -2.00
C PRO A 1028 -31.51 4.67 -2.11
N TYR A 1029 -31.66 4.00 -3.26
CA TYR A 1029 -31.00 2.73 -3.60
C TYR A 1029 -30.52 2.75 -5.04
N SER A 1030 -29.24 2.42 -5.27
CA SER A 1030 -28.67 2.40 -6.61
C SER A 1030 -27.84 1.15 -6.88
N ALA A 1031 -27.77 0.75 -8.15
CA ALA A 1031 -26.93 -0.33 -8.64
C ALA A 1031 -26.47 -0.11 -10.09
N THR A 1032 -25.62 -1.00 -10.59
CA THR A 1032 -25.15 -1.01 -11.99
C THR A 1032 -26.29 -1.28 -12.97
N ASP A 1033 -27.24 -2.14 -12.60
CA ASP A 1033 -28.37 -2.55 -13.43
C ASP A 1033 -29.60 -2.90 -12.58
N SER A 1034 -30.75 -3.08 -13.23
CA SER A 1034 -32.03 -3.39 -12.56
C SER A 1034 -32.01 -4.70 -11.76
N GLY A 1035 -31.29 -5.72 -12.23
CA GLY A 1035 -31.17 -7.00 -11.54
C GLY A 1035 -30.39 -6.88 -10.24
N GLN A 1036 -29.27 -6.16 -10.27
CA GLN A 1036 -28.48 -5.83 -9.08
C GLN A 1036 -29.26 -4.91 -8.13
N LEU A 1037 -30.02 -3.94 -8.64
CA LEU A 1037 -30.84 -3.05 -7.81
C LEU A 1037 -31.91 -3.83 -7.03
N LEU A 1038 -32.57 -4.81 -7.65
CA LEU A 1038 -33.51 -5.69 -6.94
C LEU A 1038 -32.84 -6.48 -5.82
N ARG A 1039 -31.59 -6.94 -6.02
CA ARG A 1039 -30.81 -7.61 -4.95
C ARG A 1039 -30.45 -6.65 -3.81
N VAL A 1040 -30.05 -5.41 -4.12
CA VAL A 1040 -29.83 -4.35 -3.12
C VAL A 1040 -31.09 -4.16 -2.28
N ILE A 1041 -32.23 -3.93 -2.93
CA ILE A 1041 -33.53 -3.72 -2.27
C ILE A 1041 -33.92 -4.93 -1.41
N ALA A 1042 -33.75 -6.15 -1.92
CA ALA A 1042 -34.05 -7.38 -1.17
C ALA A 1042 -33.18 -7.52 0.08
N ARG A 1043 -31.87 -7.25 -0.02
CA ARG A 1043 -30.93 -7.30 1.11
C ARG A 1043 -31.28 -6.26 2.18
N GLN A 1044 -31.62 -5.05 1.76
CA GLN A 1044 -32.04 -3.96 2.67
C GLN A 1044 -33.37 -4.27 3.35
N ARG A 1045 -34.34 -4.82 2.61
CA ARG A 1045 -35.64 -5.25 3.13
C ARG A 1045 -35.51 -6.36 4.18
N ALA A 1046 -34.62 -7.34 3.95
CA ALA A 1046 -34.35 -8.40 4.92
C ALA A 1046 -33.75 -7.84 6.22
N PHE A 1047 -32.73 -6.99 6.10
CA PHE A 1047 -32.11 -6.33 7.26
C PHE A 1047 -33.10 -5.49 8.07
N LEU A 1048 -33.98 -4.73 7.42
CA LEU A 1048 -34.95 -3.89 8.11
C LEU A 1048 -36.03 -4.71 8.84
N ALA A 1049 -36.30 -5.93 8.39
CA ALA A 1049 -37.24 -6.85 9.05
C ALA A 1049 -36.66 -7.42 10.35
N ASP A 1050 -35.34 -7.66 10.39
CA ASP A 1050 -34.66 -8.35 11.50
C ASP A 1050 -33.95 -7.39 12.48
N SER A 1051 -33.94 -6.08 12.20
CA SER A 1051 -33.22 -5.08 13.01
C SER A 1051 -34.12 -3.94 13.48
N ASP A 1052 -33.85 -3.38 14.67
CA ASP A 1052 -34.53 -2.18 15.17
C ASP A 1052 -33.65 -0.91 15.09
N VAL A 1053 -33.20 -0.61 13.86
CA VAL A 1053 -32.39 0.59 13.60
C VAL A 1053 -33.22 1.88 13.49
N PRO A 1054 -32.72 3.05 13.94
CA PRO A 1054 -33.38 4.34 13.71
C PRO A 1054 -33.46 4.70 12.23
N LEU A 1055 -34.65 5.09 11.76
CA LEU A 1055 -34.87 5.41 10.34
C LEU A 1055 -34.09 6.63 9.85
N GLY A 1056 -33.92 7.66 10.70
CA GLY A 1056 -33.09 8.83 10.34
C GLY A 1056 -31.64 8.46 10.09
N SER A 1057 -31.07 7.59 10.94
CA SER A 1057 -29.71 7.05 10.76
C SER A 1057 -29.59 6.18 9.51
N LEU A 1058 -30.60 5.35 9.22
CA LEU A 1058 -30.63 4.55 7.99
C LEU A 1058 -30.71 5.45 6.75
N ALA A 1059 -31.57 6.47 6.77
CA ALA A 1059 -31.67 7.45 5.68
C ALA A 1059 -30.33 8.17 5.48
N ALA A 1060 -29.74 8.74 6.53
CA ALA A 1060 -28.43 9.39 6.46
C ALA A 1060 -27.34 8.47 5.91
N THR A 1061 -27.34 7.19 6.30
CA THR A 1061 -26.40 6.17 5.81
C THR A 1061 -26.57 5.91 4.32
N LEU A 1062 -27.80 5.73 3.84
CA LEU A 1062 -28.07 5.49 2.42
C LEU A 1062 -27.82 6.72 1.55
N GLN A 1063 -28.09 7.91 2.09
CA GLN A 1063 -27.93 9.19 1.40
C GLN A 1063 -26.46 9.61 1.26
N GLN A 1064 -25.67 9.48 2.33
CA GLN A 1064 -24.29 10.00 2.39
C GLN A 1064 -23.22 8.91 2.32
N GLY A 1065 -23.55 7.69 2.76
CA GLY A 1065 -22.60 6.60 2.95
C GLY A 1065 -22.56 5.58 1.82
N ARG A 1066 -23.17 5.89 0.66
CA ARG A 1066 -23.24 5.00 -0.51
C ARG A 1066 -22.80 5.76 -1.77
N ILE A 1067 -22.21 5.02 -2.71
CA ILE A 1067 -21.89 5.54 -4.04
C ILE A 1067 -23.18 5.52 -4.87
N ALA A 1068 -23.53 6.65 -5.48
CA ALA A 1068 -24.70 6.76 -6.34
C ALA A 1068 -24.39 6.17 -7.73
N LEU A 1069 -24.99 5.02 -8.02
CA LEU A 1069 -24.86 4.31 -9.31
C LEU A 1069 -26.01 4.68 -10.27
N ASP A 1070 -25.91 4.24 -11.52
CA ASP A 1070 -26.78 4.70 -12.62
C ASP A 1070 -28.23 4.23 -12.51
N THR A 1071 -28.46 2.99 -12.08
CA THR A 1071 -29.81 2.44 -11.93
C THR A 1071 -30.34 2.76 -10.54
N ARG A 1072 -31.37 3.59 -10.43
CA ARG A 1072 -31.82 4.22 -9.17
C ARG A 1072 -33.28 3.95 -8.83
N ALA A 1073 -33.56 3.68 -7.55
CA ALA A 1073 -34.90 3.60 -6.97
C ALA A 1073 -34.94 4.24 -5.58
N ALA A 1074 -36.08 4.80 -5.19
CA ALA A 1074 -36.22 5.43 -3.88
C ALA A 1074 -37.56 5.10 -3.22
N VAL A 1075 -37.54 4.99 -1.90
CA VAL A 1075 -38.75 4.91 -1.07
C VAL A 1075 -38.83 6.16 -0.20
N VAL A 1076 -39.99 6.80 -0.17
CA VAL A 1076 -40.28 7.90 0.75
C VAL A 1076 -41.27 7.40 1.79
N ALA A 1077 -40.85 7.41 3.05
CA ALA A 1077 -41.61 6.82 4.15
C ALA A 1077 -41.41 7.59 5.47
N SER A 1078 -42.48 7.68 6.27
CA SER A 1078 -42.46 8.28 7.60
C SER A 1078 -42.21 7.28 8.74
N ASP A 1079 -42.39 5.99 8.47
CA ASP A 1079 -42.24 4.92 9.46
C ASP A 1079 -41.76 3.60 8.84
N ARG A 1080 -41.39 2.65 9.70
CA ARG A 1080 -40.80 1.36 9.30
C ARG A 1080 -41.77 0.51 8.48
N ARG A 1081 -43.07 0.54 8.81
CA ARG A 1081 -44.09 -0.25 8.09
C ARG A 1081 -44.28 0.31 6.69
N ALA A 1082 -44.30 1.64 6.55
CA ALA A 1082 -44.35 2.32 5.26
C ALA A 1082 -43.10 2.01 4.41
N LEU A 1083 -41.90 2.03 4.99
CA LEU A 1083 -40.66 1.67 4.31
C LEU A 1083 -40.68 0.22 3.82
N LEU A 1084 -41.03 -0.75 4.69
CA LEU A 1084 -41.13 -2.16 4.30
C LEU A 1084 -42.12 -2.38 3.16
N ARG A 1085 -43.30 -1.74 3.20
CA ARG A 1085 -44.27 -1.82 2.10
C ARG A 1085 -43.72 -1.26 0.80
N GLY A 1086 -43.04 -0.11 0.83
CA GLY A 1086 -42.44 0.48 -0.37
C GLY A 1086 -41.36 -0.41 -0.98
N LEU A 1087 -40.55 -1.07 -0.15
CA LEU A 1087 -39.56 -2.05 -0.62
C LEU A 1087 -40.22 -3.29 -1.24
N ASP A 1088 -41.27 -3.83 -0.60
CA ASP A 1088 -42.03 -4.97 -1.13
C ASP A 1088 -42.72 -4.61 -2.48
N GLU A 1089 -43.23 -3.38 -2.62
CA GLU A 1089 -43.81 -2.87 -3.87
C GLU A 1089 -42.78 -2.70 -5.00
N LEU A 1090 -41.54 -2.28 -4.68
CA LEU A 1090 -40.45 -2.23 -5.66
C LEU A 1090 -40.05 -3.63 -6.13
N LEU A 1091 -39.94 -4.59 -5.20
CA LEU A 1091 -39.62 -5.99 -5.50
C LEU A 1091 -40.70 -6.65 -6.36
N ALA A 1092 -41.98 -6.41 -6.04
CA ALA A 1092 -43.11 -7.00 -6.77
C ALA A 1092 -43.25 -6.41 -8.19
N ALA A 1093 -42.95 -5.13 -8.38
CA ALA A 1093 -43.04 -4.46 -9.68
C ALA A 1093 -41.86 -4.78 -10.62
N GLY A 1094 -40.75 -5.34 -10.11
CA GLY A 1094 -39.58 -5.68 -10.92
C GLY A 1094 -38.91 -4.49 -11.61
N LEU A 1095 -39.16 -3.26 -11.14
CA LEU A 1095 -38.65 -1.99 -11.69
C LEU A 1095 -39.08 -1.68 -13.15
N THR A 1096 -40.24 -2.16 -13.62
CA THR A 1096 -40.67 -1.98 -15.02
C THR A 1096 -41.31 -0.63 -15.36
N ASP A 1097 -41.76 0.14 -14.36
CA ASP A 1097 -42.48 1.42 -14.56
C ASP A 1097 -41.86 2.56 -13.73
N ASP A 1098 -42.41 2.78 -12.52
CA ASP A 1098 -41.97 3.81 -11.58
C ASP A 1098 -40.94 3.20 -10.62
N THR A 1099 -39.78 3.84 -10.45
CA THR A 1099 -38.73 3.45 -9.48
C THR A 1099 -38.84 4.22 -8.15
N LEU A 1100 -39.82 5.13 -8.04
CA LEU A 1100 -40.14 5.86 -6.82
C LEU A 1100 -41.39 5.26 -6.14
N ARG A 1101 -41.34 5.06 -4.81
CA ARG A 1101 -42.51 4.71 -4.00
C ARG A 1101 -42.76 5.76 -2.94
N LEU A 1102 -43.94 6.38 -2.99
CA LEU A 1102 -44.41 7.35 -2.00
C LEU A 1102 -45.41 6.66 -1.06
N VAL A 1103 -44.97 6.24 0.12
CA VAL A 1103 -45.83 5.51 1.07
C VAL A 1103 -46.23 6.42 2.22
N GLY A 1104 -47.41 7.04 2.10
CA GLY A 1104 -47.94 7.95 3.11
C GLY A 1104 -47.34 9.37 3.07
N ALA A 1105 -46.66 9.74 1.98
CA ALA A 1105 -46.13 11.07 1.74
C ALA A 1105 -46.91 11.79 0.63
N ASP A 1106 -47.11 13.10 0.80
CA ASP A 1106 -47.67 13.98 -0.24
C ASP A 1106 -46.70 14.05 -1.44
N PRO A 1107 -47.14 13.80 -2.68
CA PRO A 1107 -46.31 13.95 -3.88
C PRO A 1107 -45.70 15.35 -4.06
N SER A 1108 -46.31 16.37 -3.45
CA SER A 1108 -45.81 17.74 -3.40
C SER A 1108 -44.90 18.04 -2.22
N ALA A 1109 -44.62 17.07 -1.34
CA ALA A 1109 -43.65 17.25 -0.27
C ALA A 1109 -42.21 17.35 -0.82
N GLU A 1110 -41.36 18.09 -0.11
CA GLU A 1110 -39.95 18.27 -0.51
C GLU A 1110 -39.20 16.94 -0.60
N ALA A 1111 -39.48 15.99 0.30
CA ALA A 1111 -38.92 14.64 0.24
C ALA A 1111 -39.28 13.90 -1.06
N ALA A 1112 -40.52 14.02 -1.54
CA ALA A 1112 -40.96 13.40 -2.79
C ALA A 1112 -40.31 14.04 -4.02
N ARG A 1113 -40.16 15.38 -4.05
CA ARG A 1113 -39.41 16.08 -5.09
C ARG A 1113 -37.94 15.69 -5.12
N THR A 1114 -37.31 15.61 -3.95
CA THR A 1114 -35.91 15.21 -3.79
C THR A 1114 -35.69 13.79 -4.31
N ALA A 1115 -36.54 12.85 -3.87
CA ALA A 1115 -36.47 11.46 -4.32
C ALA A 1115 -36.66 11.33 -5.84
N ARG A 1116 -37.62 12.06 -6.42
CA ARG A 1116 -37.87 12.08 -7.87
C ARG A 1116 -36.66 12.59 -8.65
N ARG A 1117 -36.10 13.74 -8.26
CA ARG A 1117 -34.90 14.31 -8.88
C ARG A 1117 -33.74 13.30 -8.86
N TRP A 1118 -33.55 12.63 -7.73
CA TRP A 1118 -32.49 11.65 -7.57
C TRP A 1118 -32.69 10.41 -8.45
N THR A 1119 -33.91 9.87 -8.51
CA THR A 1119 -34.24 8.71 -9.36
C THR A 1119 -34.15 9.02 -10.85
N GLU A 1120 -34.34 10.28 -11.25
CA GLU A 1120 -34.19 10.77 -12.62
C GLU A 1120 -32.71 11.06 -12.99
N GLY A 1121 -31.76 10.71 -12.12
CA GLY A 1121 -30.32 10.87 -12.35
C GLY A 1121 -29.73 12.19 -11.85
N GLY A 1122 -30.56 13.11 -11.35
CA GLY A 1122 -30.12 14.41 -10.84
C GLY A 1122 -29.29 14.31 -9.56
N THR A 1123 -28.41 15.30 -9.36
CA THR A 1123 -27.62 15.45 -8.13
C THR A 1123 -28.49 16.01 -7.01
N VAL A 1124 -28.31 15.47 -5.80
CA VAL A 1124 -28.99 15.92 -4.58
C VAL A 1124 -27.96 16.25 -3.52
N ASP A 1125 -28.08 17.45 -2.94
CA ASP A 1125 -27.33 17.80 -1.74
C ASP A 1125 -28.02 17.20 -0.50
N TRP A 1126 -27.56 16.02 -0.11
CA TRP A 1126 -28.05 15.32 1.07
C TRP A 1126 -27.68 16.02 2.38
N SER A 1127 -26.69 16.91 2.40
CA SER A 1127 -26.25 17.59 3.63
C SER A 1127 -27.25 18.64 4.12
N SER A 1128 -28.06 19.19 3.21
CA SER A 1128 -29.13 20.14 3.50
C SER A 1128 -30.37 19.51 4.16
N ARG A 1129 -30.43 18.18 4.25
CA ARG A 1129 -31.57 17.44 4.80
C ARG A 1129 -31.59 17.48 6.33
N PRO A 1130 -32.75 17.61 7.00
CA PRO A 1130 -32.85 17.54 8.46
C PRO A 1130 -32.26 16.26 9.06
N GLU A 1131 -32.40 15.13 8.36
CA GLU A 1131 -31.84 13.84 8.76
C GLU A 1131 -30.32 13.74 8.57
N ALA A 1132 -29.66 14.70 7.91
CA ALA A 1132 -28.24 14.64 7.58
C ALA A 1132 -27.32 14.62 8.80
N SER A 1133 -27.77 15.21 9.92
CA SER A 1133 -27.04 15.23 11.19
C SER A 1133 -27.28 13.97 12.03
N ALA A 1134 -28.11 13.02 11.58
CA ALA A 1134 -28.31 11.77 12.30
C ALA A 1134 -27.02 10.94 12.27
N PRO A 1135 -26.61 10.31 13.39
CA PRO A 1135 -25.46 9.41 13.40
C PRO A 1135 -25.68 8.29 12.36
N ARG A 1136 -24.69 8.07 11.50
CA ARG A 1136 -24.73 6.99 10.51
C ARG A 1136 -24.50 5.64 11.19
N LEU A 1137 -24.90 4.57 10.53
CA LEU A 1137 -24.81 3.21 11.06
C LEU A 1137 -24.30 2.23 10.00
N ALA A 1138 -23.80 1.08 10.47
CA ALA A 1138 -23.53 -0.06 9.62
C ALA A 1138 -24.85 -0.63 9.07
N ALA A 1139 -24.97 -0.69 7.75
CA ALA A 1139 -26.12 -1.23 7.03
C ALA A 1139 -25.62 -2.19 5.92
N PRO A 1140 -26.48 -3.08 5.38
CA PRO A 1140 -26.07 -4.03 4.36
C PRO A 1140 -25.35 -3.36 3.19
N THR A 1141 -24.32 -4.04 2.71
CA THR A 1141 -23.45 -3.59 1.62
C THR A 1141 -23.94 -4.09 0.25
N TYR A 1142 -23.32 -3.60 -0.81
CA TYR A 1142 -23.61 -3.95 -2.19
C TYR A 1142 -23.49 -5.48 -2.45
N PRO A 1143 -24.49 -6.11 -3.10
CA PRO A 1143 -24.44 -7.52 -3.47
C PRO A 1143 -23.79 -7.70 -4.86
N PHE A 1144 -22.46 -7.76 -4.91
CA PHE A 1144 -21.67 -7.92 -6.14
C PHE A 1144 -22.15 -9.04 -7.07
N ALA A 1145 -21.98 -8.84 -8.37
CA ALA A 1145 -22.09 -9.91 -9.35
C ALA A 1145 -21.05 -11.01 -9.08
N ARG A 1146 -21.38 -12.25 -9.42
CA ARG A 1146 -20.54 -13.43 -9.10
C ARG A 1146 -20.09 -14.14 -10.37
N ASP A 1147 -19.60 -13.34 -11.31
CA ASP A 1147 -19.07 -13.85 -12.58
C ASP A 1147 -17.72 -14.53 -12.34
N ARG A 1148 -17.49 -15.63 -13.06
CA ARG A 1148 -16.28 -16.44 -12.90
C ARG A 1148 -15.16 -15.89 -13.76
N TYR A 1149 -14.01 -15.63 -13.12
CA TYR A 1149 -12.75 -15.35 -13.79
C TYR A 1149 -11.66 -16.26 -13.22
N TRP A 1150 -11.18 -17.17 -14.06
CA TRP A 1150 -10.16 -18.14 -13.69
C TRP A 1150 -9.34 -18.53 -14.90
N LEU A 1151 -8.09 -18.94 -14.68
CA LEU A 1151 -7.20 -19.40 -15.73
C LEU A 1151 -7.89 -20.49 -16.56
N SER A 1152 -8.15 -20.19 -17.83
CA SER A 1152 -8.70 -21.14 -18.80
C SER A 1152 -7.83 -22.40 -18.87
N ALA A 1153 -8.42 -23.57 -19.14
CA ALA A 1153 -7.64 -24.79 -19.34
C ALA A 1153 -6.70 -24.62 -20.54
N PRO A 1154 -5.46 -25.16 -20.52
CA PRO A 1154 -4.63 -25.15 -21.71
C PRO A 1154 -5.42 -25.78 -22.85
N ALA A 1155 -5.43 -25.13 -24.01
CA ALA A 1155 -5.97 -25.72 -25.21
C ALA A 1155 -5.22 -27.04 -25.41
N THR A 1156 -5.87 -28.17 -25.13
CA THR A 1156 -5.36 -29.47 -25.50
C THR A 1156 -5.03 -29.38 -26.97
N ALA A 1157 -3.77 -29.63 -27.31
CA ALA A 1157 -3.33 -29.74 -28.70
C ALA A 1157 -4.38 -30.57 -29.44
N VAL A 1158 -5.06 -29.92 -30.38
CA VAL A 1158 -6.05 -30.58 -31.24
C VAL A 1158 -5.34 -31.78 -31.86
N ASP A 1159 -5.88 -32.97 -31.61
CA ASP A 1159 -5.41 -34.23 -32.17
C ASP A 1159 -5.32 -34.14 -33.69
N GLY A 1160 -4.11 -33.94 -34.22
CA GLY A 1160 -3.77 -34.09 -35.63
C GLY A 1160 -4.56 -33.22 -36.62
N PRO A 1161 -4.15 -33.18 -37.89
CA PRO A 1161 -4.99 -32.60 -38.92
C PRO A 1161 -6.16 -33.57 -39.15
N GLU A 1162 -7.37 -33.18 -38.72
CA GLU A 1162 -8.58 -33.73 -39.36
C GLU A 1162 -8.48 -33.40 -40.85
N GLU A 1163 -8.45 -34.44 -41.69
CA GLU A 1163 -8.58 -34.30 -43.13
C GLU A 1163 -9.83 -33.46 -43.43
N PRO A 1164 -9.76 -32.52 -44.38
CA PRO A 1164 -10.88 -31.64 -44.68
C PRO A 1164 -12.06 -32.49 -45.14
N HIS A 1165 -13.12 -32.53 -44.31
CA HIS A 1165 -14.41 -33.05 -44.71
C HIS A 1165 -14.86 -32.31 -45.97
N SER A 1166 -14.91 -33.07 -47.06
CA SER A 1166 -15.32 -32.64 -48.38
C SER A 1166 -16.79 -32.21 -48.32
N LEU A 1167 -17.03 -30.95 -48.65
CA LEU A 1167 -18.37 -30.44 -48.92
C LEU A 1167 -19.01 -31.26 -50.05
N PRO A 1168 -20.27 -31.72 -49.94
CA PRO A 1168 -20.92 -32.44 -51.01
C PRO A 1168 -21.14 -31.51 -52.21
N ALA A 1169 -20.72 -31.99 -53.38
CA ALA A 1169 -20.78 -31.29 -54.65
C ALA A 1169 -22.22 -30.91 -55.05
N ALA A 1170 -22.44 -29.63 -55.34
CA ALA A 1170 -23.65 -29.15 -56.02
C ALA A 1170 -23.60 -29.51 -57.53
N PRO A 1171 -24.73 -29.88 -58.16
CA PRO A 1171 -24.77 -30.30 -59.57
C PRO A 1171 -24.60 -29.11 -60.55
N PRO A 1172 -24.06 -29.35 -61.76
CA PRO A 1172 -23.77 -28.29 -62.71
C PRO A 1172 -25.00 -27.91 -63.55
N GLY A 1173 -25.25 -26.61 -63.73
CA GLY A 1173 -26.34 -26.18 -64.62
C GLY A 1173 -26.54 -24.67 -64.82
N ALA A 1174 -25.77 -24.11 -65.77
CA ALA A 1174 -26.12 -23.04 -66.72
C ALA A 1174 -26.14 -21.54 -66.29
N PRO A 1175 -25.88 -20.61 -67.24
CA PRO A 1175 -25.18 -19.34 -66.97
C PRO A 1175 -26.06 -18.06 -67.00
N LEU A 1176 -25.45 -17.00 -66.45
CA LEU A 1176 -25.80 -15.56 -66.38
C LEU A 1176 -26.46 -14.95 -67.64
N PRO A 1177 -27.31 -13.90 -67.52
CA PRO A 1177 -26.84 -12.49 -67.42
C PRO A 1177 -27.75 -11.60 -66.52
N ALA A 1178 -27.44 -10.38 -66.07
CA ALA A 1178 -26.39 -9.39 -66.31
C ALA A 1178 -26.15 -8.61 -65.02
#